data_AF-A0A8I1U8Y3-F1
#
_entry.id   AF-A0A8I1U8Y3-F1
#
_cell.length_a   1.000
_cell.length_b   1.000
_cell.length_c   1.000
_cell.angle_alpha   90.00
_cell.angle_beta   90.00
_cell.angle_gamma   90.00
#
_symmetry.space_group_name_H-M   'P 1'
#
loop_
_entity.id
_entity.type
_entity.pdbx_description
1 polymer ?
#
loop_
_entity_poly.entity_id
_entity_poly.type
_entity_poly.pdbx_seq_one_letter_code
_entity_poly.pdbx_strand_id
1 'polypeptide(L)'
;MSGDSDDDLPAAFAPRRPGNRAGLDAIDYRIGRHGDFLARVLHNLPRERVVDPATLMEKRPLAGLTSRAADDPTIALADAFSVTLDVLSFYQERIANEGYLRTALERDSMVELAREIGYELRPGVAASASLAFTVEDRDDPFRVVTVPTGTQVLSVPQQPDERPQTFETVAPITARAEWNDIALRTERAQHLAMFWDEGKPRHGELCLLDLDSSFDFSAVEAADLIEITKANLDRYLAVVPGLDIGAALDDLIEDAALNPEIVPVIRGVFVDRIQLRGLGLSLRRGMRMIAVGVGKLAQTRAFRIVEVSEDIGHQLTEVVLAPLVALPPAPKPLKLKFMTALLPQAKLDIRPIAFNVNTATRAIRRATWPGNTLSSFIKLQAWPRVKLMLLFRFPREIEAPPLEQVSPGLVVLRQSTGFFGNAAPKWKLLPKSRDEDGEEGPPEAYPLDWEPGGKPVKIWTDSQGVSLTGEGENDQREPVDVLLEREIPEIVPGDWVLFENPNASQVRALRVAAVGTQSRADFALSGKATGLLLATENGDFTQGDKKNLDLNFRTAIARVASQLLPLGGLPIVDPIAAGTKSLTLDGLYLDVIVGSAISIVGERADAPGLIDGETLVIADVTHVGGFTTLGFAEGLSRSYVRTSLKANANVAPATHGEFGEEALGSGDALLAHQAFKLSRPQLTFVPAATDRGTATTLVVRVDGVAWSEVEALYDAGPDDQVYAVRIDDDGATRVVFGDGLHGKRLPTGSLNVTASYRSGMGVAGQVAEQSLTLLKSRPLGIRAVINRSPARGAAPAETLADARISAPQSVRVLGRIVSLTDYEDFARGFAGIGKARVAALRLGRRQVVHLSVAPRLEGVFDPADSTLRSLAEAIERRRDPSQRLFVAPHRQRYFQIAAKLAYDRRYRAEDVRAAVEAELLRRFGYDERALASAISAAEITAAMQRVPGVIYSDLDQLSHFGTSEAAPATLTSVMSAGAARVVDAEAPTIDPAELLVAIPTGIALTLEIADA
;
A
#
# COMPACT_ATOMS: atom_id res chain seq x y z
N MET A 1 48.28 -66.53 -29.41
CA MET A 1 46.86 -66.45 -29.82
C MET A 1 46.33 -67.85 -30.02
N SER A 2 45.65 -68.38 -29.01
CA SER A 2 44.72 -69.51 -29.09
C SER A 2 43.55 -69.10 -28.21
N GLY A 3 42.40 -68.86 -28.84
CA GLY A 3 41.18 -68.49 -28.14
C GLY A 3 40.53 -69.73 -27.56
N ASP A 4 40.65 -69.88 -26.25
CA ASP A 4 39.57 -70.45 -25.44
C ASP A 4 39.05 -69.27 -24.60
N SER A 5 37.86 -68.80 -24.97
CA SER A 5 37.15 -67.75 -24.25
C SER A 5 36.72 -68.27 -22.88
N ASP A 6 36.47 -67.36 -21.94
CA ASP A 6 35.76 -67.57 -20.66
C ASP A 6 34.37 -68.28 -20.80
N ASP A 7 33.99 -68.80 -21.97
CA ASP A 7 32.68 -69.39 -22.29
C ASP A 7 32.50 -70.85 -21.82
N ASP A 8 33.55 -71.55 -21.40
CA ASP A 8 33.50 -72.97 -20.98
C ASP A 8 33.39 -73.18 -19.45
N LEU A 9 33.32 -72.10 -18.66
CA LEU A 9 33.02 -72.18 -17.22
C LEU A 9 31.52 -72.48 -17.03
N PRO A 10 31.13 -73.40 -16.12
CA PRO A 10 29.73 -73.55 -15.75
C PRO A 10 29.18 -72.17 -15.30
N ALA A 11 27.96 -71.82 -15.70
CA ALA A 11 27.39 -70.49 -15.46
C ALA A 11 27.45 -70.02 -13.98
N ALA A 12 27.52 -70.96 -13.04
CA ALA A 12 27.68 -70.70 -11.60
C ALA A 12 29.06 -70.15 -11.20
N PHE A 13 30.10 -70.27 -12.04
CA PHE A 13 31.48 -69.84 -11.75
C PHE A 13 31.99 -68.77 -12.75
N ALA A 14 31.19 -68.39 -13.74
CA ALA A 14 31.49 -67.27 -14.62
C ALA A 14 31.23 -65.93 -13.90
N PRO A 15 32.05 -64.89 -14.13
CA PRO A 15 31.78 -63.58 -13.57
C PRO A 15 30.44 -63.05 -14.11
N ARG A 16 29.61 -62.47 -13.25
CA ARG A 16 28.35 -61.86 -13.68
C ARG A 16 28.64 -60.74 -14.67
N ARG A 17 27.96 -60.78 -15.82
CA ARG A 17 27.99 -59.68 -16.79
C ARG A 17 26.98 -58.61 -16.37
N PRO A 18 27.36 -57.32 -16.28
CA PRO A 18 26.43 -56.25 -15.98
C PRO A 18 25.27 -56.21 -16.99
N GLY A 19 24.04 -56.24 -16.48
CA GLY A 19 22.82 -56.31 -17.28
C GLY A 19 21.83 -55.23 -16.86
N ASN A 20 22.07 -53.98 -17.26
CA ASN A 20 21.29 -52.84 -16.82
C ASN A 20 20.26 -52.41 -17.87
N ARG A 21 18.98 -52.39 -17.48
CA ARG A 21 17.90 -51.82 -18.30
C ARG A 21 17.93 -50.28 -18.21
N ALA A 22 17.41 -49.61 -19.24
CA ALA A 22 17.27 -48.16 -19.19
C ALA A 22 16.31 -47.73 -18.06
N GLY A 23 16.63 -46.64 -17.37
CA GLY A 23 15.76 -46.05 -16.35
C GLY A 23 15.89 -46.60 -14.92
N LEU A 24 16.86 -47.46 -14.61
CA LEU A 24 17.09 -47.97 -13.24
C LEU A 24 17.81 -46.98 -12.32
N ASP A 25 17.32 -46.73 -11.12
CA ASP A 25 17.88 -45.72 -10.20
C ASP A 25 19.27 -46.06 -9.63
N ALA A 26 19.79 -47.24 -9.96
CA ALA A 26 21.17 -47.65 -9.72
C ALA A 26 21.65 -48.57 -10.85
N ILE A 27 22.97 -48.60 -11.05
CA ILE A 27 23.66 -49.52 -11.95
C ILE A 27 24.13 -50.73 -11.12
N ASP A 28 23.68 -51.92 -11.51
CA ASP A 28 24.21 -53.19 -11.03
C ASP A 28 25.48 -53.53 -11.83
N TYR A 29 26.64 -53.39 -11.18
CA TYR A 29 27.95 -53.58 -11.80
C TYR A 29 28.80 -54.63 -11.04
N ARG A 30 28.27 -55.24 -9.99
CA ARG A 30 29.00 -56.27 -9.23
C ARG A 30 29.16 -57.54 -10.06
N ILE A 31 30.41 -57.91 -10.35
CA ILE A 31 30.74 -59.13 -11.11
C ILE A 31 30.76 -60.40 -10.24
N GLY A 32 30.70 -60.25 -8.91
CA GLY A 32 30.60 -61.32 -7.92
C GLY A 32 30.64 -60.77 -6.48
N ARG A 33 30.29 -61.61 -5.51
CA ARG A 33 30.51 -61.40 -4.07
C ARG A 33 31.60 -62.35 -3.56
N HIS A 34 32.05 -62.16 -2.32
CA HIS A 34 33.06 -63.02 -1.69
C HIS A 34 32.82 -64.52 -1.93
N GLY A 35 31.60 -65.02 -1.68
CA GLY A 35 31.27 -66.43 -1.86
C GLY A 35 31.37 -66.91 -3.31
N ASP A 36 31.03 -66.06 -4.28
CA ASP A 36 31.12 -66.37 -5.71
C ASP A 36 32.59 -66.46 -6.14
N PHE A 37 33.43 -65.52 -5.69
CA PHE A 37 34.85 -65.50 -5.97
C PHE A 37 35.58 -66.67 -5.33
N LEU A 38 35.30 -66.97 -4.06
CA LEU A 38 35.91 -68.10 -3.36
C LEU A 38 35.53 -69.42 -4.03
N ALA A 39 34.25 -69.61 -4.36
CA ALA A 39 33.78 -70.79 -5.07
C ALA A 39 34.49 -70.96 -6.42
N ARG A 40 34.70 -69.86 -7.17
CA ARG A 40 35.44 -69.86 -8.44
C ARG A 40 36.92 -70.21 -8.26
N VAL A 41 37.60 -69.59 -7.30
CA VAL A 41 39.02 -69.87 -7.00
C VAL A 41 39.19 -71.34 -6.61
N LEU A 42 38.34 -71.86 -5.71
CA LEU A 42 38.38 -73.26 -5.29
C LEU A 42 38.04 -74.25 -6.42
N HIS A 43 37.20 -73.84 -7.36
CA HIS A 43 36.88 -74.62 -8.56
C HIS A 43 38.07 -74.70 -9.52
N ASN A 44 38.74 -73.57 -9.76
CA ASN A 44 39.85 -73.45 -10.70
C ASN A 44 41.18 -73.97 -10.15
N LEU A 45 41.38 -73.95 -8.82
CA LEU A 45 42.65 -74.31 -8.19
C LEU A 45 43.26 -75.63 -8.70
N PRO A 46 42.56 -76.79 -8.74
CA PRO A 46 43.14 -78.03 -9.28
C PRO A 46 43.08 -78.14 -10.82
N ARG A 47 42.41 -77.20 -11.49
CA ARG A 47 42.11 -77.20 -12.94
C ARG A 47 43.01 -76.25 -13.72
N GLU A 48 43.78 -75.40 -13.05
CA GLU A 48 44.70 -74.45 -13.65
C GLU A 48 45.71 -75.15 -14.57
N ARG A 49 45.81 -74.67 -15.80
CA ARG A 49 46.65 -75.23 -16.85
C ARG A 49 47.72 -74.21 -17.22
N VAL A 50 48.97 -74.64 -17.23
CA VAL A 50 50.10 -73.82 -17.66
C VAL A 50 50.78 -74.57 -18.80
N VAL A 51 50.94 -73.91 -19.93
CA VAL A 51 51.74 -74.44 -21.04
C VAL A 51 53.19 -74.09 -20.77
N ASP A 52 54.03 -75.10 -20.69
CA ASP A 52 55.47 -74.92 -20.52
C ASP A 52 56.05 -74.27 -21.80
N PRO A 53 56.62 -73.05 -21.72
CA PRO A 53 57.03 -72.30 -22.92
C PRO A 53 58.20 -72.94 -23.66
N ALA A 54 58.96 -73.85 -23.01
CA ALA A 54 60.09 -74.54 -23.62
C ALA A 54 59.69 -75.85 -24.30
N THR A 55 58.67 -76.55 -23.77
CA THR A 55 58.26 -77.88 -24.25
C THR A 55 56.89 -77.92 -24.92
N LEU A 56 56.14 -76.83 -24.85
CA LEU A 56 54.73 -76.72 -25.26
C LEU A 56 53.80 -77.75 -24.60
N MET A 57 54.26 -78.45 -23.56
CA MET A 57 53.44 -79.39 -22.81
C MET A 57 52.56 -78.67 -21.81
N GLU A 58 51.30 -79.08 -21.78
CA GLU A 58 50.33 -78.59 -20.81
C GLU A 58 50.52 -79.29 -19.45
N LYS A 59 50.74 -78.50 -18.39
CA LYS A 59 50.90 -78.97 -17.01
C LYS A 59 49.80 -78.42 -16.13
N ARG A 60 49.40 -79.18 -15.10
CA ARG A 60 48.48 -78.72 -14.04
C ARG A 60 49.21 -78.68 -12.70
N PRO A 61 50.03 -77.64 -12.47
CA PRO A 61 50.94 -77.61 -11.31
C PRO A 61 50.19 -77.63 -9.97
N LEU A 62 48.93 -77.17 -9.94
CA LEU A 62 48.12 -77.05 -8.73
C LEU A 62 47.15 -78.23 -8.51
N ALA A 63 47.16 -79.25 -9.38
CA ALA A 63 46.25 -80.39 -9.30
C ALA A 63 46.34 -81.16 -7.96
N GLY A 64 47.48 -81.09 -7.27
CA GLY A 64 47.70 -81.72 -5.96
C GLY A 64 47.01 -81.02 -4.78
N LEU A 65 46.50 -79.80 -4.96
CA LEU A 65 45.89 -79.00 -3.89
C LEU A 65 44.41 -79.36 -3.67
N THR A 66 44.19 -80.51 -3.02
CA THR A 66 42.86 -81.12 -2.83
C THR A 66 42.16 -80.77 -1.51
N SER A 67 42.89 -80.24 -0.53
CA SER A 67 42.32 -79.80 0.77
C SER A 67 41.26 -78.72 0.58
N ARG A 68 40.21 -78.75 1.40
CA ARG A 68 39.16 -77.70 1.48
C ARG A 68 38.92 -77.27 2.93
N ALA A 69 39.83 -77.62 3.83
CA ALA A 69 39.74 -77.25 5.23
C ALA A 69 40.11 -75.76 5.40
N ALA A 70 39.37 -75.05 6.24
CA ALA A 70 39.55 -73.61 6.42
C ALA A 70 40.87 -73.24 7.13
N ASP A 71 41.52 -74.20 7.79
CA ASP A 71 42.82 -74.08 8.43
C ASP A 71 44.01 -74.37 7.49
N ASP A 72 43.75 -74.76 6.24
CA ASP A 72 44.78 -74.90 5.21
C ASP A 72 45.26 -73.50 4.75
N PRO A 73 46.57 -73.19 4.80
CA PRO A 73 47.09 -71.88 4.39
C PRO A 73 46.73 -71.46 2.96
N THR A 74 46.56 -72.42 2.05
CA THR A 74 46.16 -72.17 0.66
C THR A 74 44.71 -71.71 0.57
N ILE A 75 43.84 -72.32 1.37
CA ILE A 75 42.41 -71.98 1.43
C ILE A 75 42.23 -70.65 2.15
N ALA A 76 42.99 -70.39 3.22
CA ALA A 76 43.02 -69.10 3.89
C ALA A 76 43.47 -67.97 2.94
N LEU A 77 44.47 -68.21 2.08
CA LEU A 77 44.91 -67.23 1.08
C LEU A 77 43.85 -67.01 -0.01
N ALA A 78 43.18 -68.07 -0.49
CA ALA A 78 42.09 -67.96 -1.45
C ALA A 78 40.89 -67.19 -0.87
N ASP A 79 40.57 -67.41 0.41
CA ASP A 79 39.54 -66.69 1.15
C ASP A 79 39.88 -65.20 1.27
N ALA A 80 41.09 -64.88 1.76
CA ALA A 80 41.57 -63.50 1.86
C ALA A 80 41.60 -62.77 0.51
N PHE A 81 42.02 -63.44 -0.56
CA PHE A 81 42.00 -62.86 -1.90
C PHE A 81 40.57 -62.62 -2.41
N SER A 82 39.63 -63.52 -2.10
CA SER A 82 38.22 -63.38 -2.46
C SER A 82 37.55 -62.20 -1.75
N VAL A 83 37.96 -61.88 -0.52
CA VAL A 83 37.54 -60.64 0.17
C VAL A 83 38.03 -59.41 -0.59
N THR A 84 39.31 -59.38 -1.00
CA THR A 84 39.85 -58.28 -1.82
C THR A 84 39.05 -58.10 -3.12
N LEU A 85 38.69 -59.19 -3.80
CA LEU A 85 37.88 -59.14 -5.02
C LEU A 85 36.45 -58.62 -4.77
N ASP A 86 35.80 -58.98 -3.66
CA ASP A 86 34.49 -58.42 -3.27
C ASP A 86 34.57 -56.92 -3.03
N VAL A 87 35.58 -56.48 -2.26
CA VAL A 87 35.82 -55.06 -1.99
C VAL A 87 36.08 -54.29 -3.29
N LEU A 88 36.92 -54.81 -4.19
CA LEU A 88 37.15 -54.18 -5.50
C LEU A 88 35.87 -54.13 -6.35
N SER A 89 35.10 -55.22 -6.39
CA SER A 89 33.84 -55.25 -7.14
C SER A 89 32.79 -54.30 -6.55
N PHE A 90 32.78 -54.10 -5.23
CA PHE A 90 31.92 -53.13 -4.56
C PHE A 90 32.29 -51.69 -4.91
N TYR A 91 33.57 -51.34 -4.85
CA TYR A 91 34.02 -49.99 -5.20
C TYR A 91 33.81 -49.68 -6.69
N GLN A 92 34.03 -50.64 -7.59
CA GLN A 92 33.72 -50.45 -9.01
C GLN A 92 32.24 -50.16 -9.25
N GLU A 93 31.33 -50.82 -8.52
CA GLU A 93 29.91 -50.51 -8.60
C GLU A 93 29.59 -49.10 -8.10
N ARG A 94 30.18 -48.65 -6.99
CA ARG A 94 29.99 -47.28 -6.51
C ARG A 94 30.50 -46.26 -7.54
N ILE A 95 31.71 -46.46 -8.07
CA ILE A 95 32.28 -45.60 -9.11
C ILE A 95 31.39 -45.58 -10.37
N ALA A 96 30.86 -46.73 -10.80
CA ALA A 96 29.96 -46.80 -11.94
C ALA A 96 28.67 -46.00 -11.71
N ASN A 97 28.13 -46.02 -10.48
CA ASN A 97 26.95 -45.23 -10.13
C ASN A 97 27.26 -43.72 -10.11
N GLU A 98 28.47 -43.30 -9.75
CA GLU A 98 28.88 -41.89 -9.81
C GLU A 98 29.06 -41.35 -11.25
N GLY A 99 29.08 -42.21 -12.27
CA GLY A 99 29.31 -41.81 -13.66
C GLY A 99 28.11 -41.21 -14.39
N TYR A 100 26.91 -41.21 -13.81
CA TYR A 100 25.71 -40.65 -14.43
C TYR A 100 24.92 -39.77 -13.46
N LEU A 101 24.43 -38.63 -13.95
CA LEU A 101 23.70 -37.63 -13.15
C LEU A 101 22.54 -38.24 -12.33
N ARG A 102 21.86 -39.25 -12.88
CA ARG A 102 20.71 -39.89 -12.23
C ARG A 102 21.09 -40.84 -11.09
N THR A 103 22.25 -41.48 -11.17
CA THR A 103 22.70 -42.52 -10.23
C THR A 103 23.76 -42.04 -9.26
N ALA A 104 24.44 -40.92 -9.57
CA ALA A 104 25.48 -40.34 -8.73
C ALA A 104 24.91 -39.87 -7.40
N LEU A 105 25.57 -40.19 -6.30
CA LEU A 105 25.16 -39.82 -4.94
C LEU A 105 26.03 -38.70 -4.37
N GLU A 106 27.29 -38.64 -4.77
CA GLU A 106 28.22 -37.61 -4.30
C GLU A 106 27.95 -36.28 -5.00
N ARG A 107 28.00 -35.19 -4.21
CA ARG A 107 27.78 -33.83 -4.71
C ARG A 107 28.80 -33.47 -5.79
N ASP A 108 30.06 -33.78 -5.56
CA ASP A 108 31.16 -33.50 -6.49
C ASP A 108 30.92 -34.14 -7.86
N SER A 109 30.59 -35.44 -7.87
CA SER A 109 30.30 -36.17 -9.10
C SER A 109 29.15 -35.53 -9.87
N MET A 110 28.09 -35.12 -9.18
CA MET A 110 26.95 -34.45 -9.82
C MET A 110 27.29 -33.06 -10.35
N VAL A 111 28.05 -32.26 -9.61
CA VAL A 111 28.47 -30.91 -10.02
C VAL A 111 29.37 -31.00 -11.24
N GLU A 112 30.38 -31.88 -11.24
CA GLU A 112 31.29 -32.05 -12.37
C GLU A 112 30.58 -32.62 -13.61
N LEU A 113 29.71 -33.63 -13.44
CA LEU A 113 28.90 -34.14 -14.56
C LEU A 113 27.98 -33.08 -15.16
N ALA A 114 27.46 -32.17 -14.34
CA ALA A 114 26.65 -31.07 -14.83
C ALA A 114 27.50 -30.02 -15.57
N ARG A 115 28.72 -29.75 -15.09
CA ARG A 115 29.67 -28.83 -15.72
C ARG A 115 30.11 -29.30 -17.11
N GLU A 116 30.23 -30.61 -17.33
CA GLU A 116 30.52 -31.21 -18.65
C GLU A 116 29.50 -30.83 -19.73
N ILE A 117 28.25 -30.57 -19.34
CA ILE A 117 27.19 -30.08 -20.25
C ILE A 117 26.96 -28.57 -20.16
N GLY A 118 27.90 -27.83 -19.56
CA GLY A 118 27.84 -26.37 -19.39
C GLY A 118 26.84 -25.91 -18.32
N TYR A 119 26.35 -26.81 -17.47
CA TYR A 119 25.38 -26.49 -16.41
C TYR A 119 26.08 -26.29 -15.06
N GLU A 120 25.86 -25.13 -14.44
CA GLU A 120 26.26 -24.86 -13.06
C GLU A 120 25.01 -24.84 -12.19
N LEU A 121 25.05 -25.49 -11.03
CA LEU A 121 23.93 -25.47 -10.08
C LEU A 121 23.59 -24.04 -9.67
N ARG A 122 22.30 -23.75 -9.54
CA ARG A 122 21.85 -22.39 -9.25
C ARG A 122 22.20 -22.00 -7.81
N PRO A 123 22.75 -20.79 -7.62
CA PRO A 123 22.96 -20.25 -6.29
C PRO A 123 21.63 -19.84 -5.66
N GLY A 124 21.65 -19.68 -4.35
CA GLY A 124 20.55 -19.01 -3.65
C GLY A 124 20.48 -17.52 -3.99
N VAL A 125 19.27 -16.98 -4.03
CA VAL A 125 19.00 -15.57 -4.33
C VAL A 125 18.75 -14.82 -3.03
N ALA A 126 19.26 -13.59 -2.92
CA ALA A 126 19.03 -12.75 -1.75
C ALA A 126 17.58 -12.24 -1.66
N ALA A 127 17.08 -12.10 -0.43
CA ALA A 127 15.79 -11.46 -0.20
C ALA A 127 15.86 -9.96 -0.53
N SER A 128 14.74 -9.41 -0.96
CA SER A 128 14.52 -7.99 -1.19
C SER A 128 13.52 -7.45 -0.17
N ALA A 129 13.72 -6.21 0.25
CA ALA A 129 12.84 -5.49 1.17
C ALA A 129 12.69 -4.02 0.75
N SER A 130 11.60 -3.40 1.17
CA SER A 130 11.40 -1.96 1.06
C SER A 130 11.58 -1.31 2.44
N LEU A 131 12.52 -0.38 2.54
CA LEU A 131 12.87 0.30 3.78
C LEU A 131 12.28 1.71 3.77
N ALA A 132 11.32 1.97 4.66
CA ALA A 132 10.77 3.31 4.89
C ALA A 132 11.62 4.05 5.93
N PHE A 133 12.26 5.13 5.51
CA PHE A 133 13.08 5.97 6.37
C PHE A 133 12.26 7.09 6.99
N THR A 134 12.59 7.45 8.22
CA THR A 134 12.07 8.64 8.88
C THR A 134 13.20 9.65 8.97
N VAL A 135 13.01 10.84 8.40
CA VAL A 135 13.96 11.97 8.45
C VAL A 135 13.71 12.79 9.73
N GLU A 136 14.67 13.59 10.17
CA GLU A 136 14.44 14.61 11.22
C GLU A 136 13.33 15.61 10.83
N ASP A 137 12.87 16.39 11.81
CA ASP A 137 11.69 17.24 11.67
C ASP A 137 11.85 18.38 10.64
N ARG A 138 10.71 18.96 10.22
CA ARG A 138 10.66 19.95 9.11
C ARG A 138 11.45 21.22 9.36
N ASP A 139 11.65 21.59 10.62
CA ASP A 139 12.39 22.78 11.02
C ASP A 139 13.91 22.52 11.16
N ASP A 140 14.35 21.27 10.98
CA ASP A 140 15.75 20.88 11.06
C ASP A 140 16.52 21.25 9.76
N PRO A 141 17.79 21.69 9.85
CA PRO A 141 18.64 21.91 8.67
C PRO A 141 18.79 20.68 7.76
N PHE A 142 18.60 19.47 8.30
CA PHE A 142 18.62 18.19 7.59
C PHE A 142 17.23 17.68 7.18
N ARG A 143 16.25 18.57 6.97
CA ARG A 143 14.91 18.20 6.46
C ARG A 143 14.89 17.52 5.08
N VAL A 144 16.00 17.58 4.33
CA VAL A 144 16.19 16.84 3.07
C VAL A 144 17.58 16.20 3.10
N VAL A 145 17.63 14.86 2.98
CA VAL A 145 18.85 14.06 3.11
C VAL A 145 18.94 13.02 2.01
N THR A 146 20.14 12.78 1.50
CA THR A 146 20.40 11.65 0.61
C THR A 146 20.72 10.40 1.44
N VAL A 147 19.92 9.36 1.29
CA VAL A 147 20.26 8.01 1.76
C VAL A 147 21.08 7.33 0.67
N PRO A 148 22.37 7.07 0.86
CA PRO A 148 23.21 6.45 -0.16
C PRO A 148 22.89 4.96 -0.33
N THR A 149 23.26 4.40 -1.48
CA THR A 149 23.41 2.95 -1.67
C THR A 149 24.40 2.40 -0.64
N GLY A 150 24.15 1.19 -0.13
CA GLY A 150 24.98 0.55 0.90
C GLY A 150 24.62 0.94 2.34
N THR A 151 23.54 1.68 2.56
CA THR A 151 23.06 1.98 3.91
C THR A 151 22.59 0.68 4.57
N GLN A 152 23.26 0.28 5.65
CA GLN A 152 23.07 -1.02 6.29
C GLN A 152 21.98 -0.99 7.38
N VAL A 153 21.02 -1.92 7.31
CA VAL A 153 19.95 -2.12 8.30
C VAL A 153 19.93 -3.58 8.76
N LEU A 154 19.81 -3.79 10.07
CA LEU A 154 19.78 -5.11 10.69
C LEU A 154 18.34 -5.48 11.07
N SER A 155 17.99 -6.75 10.88
CA SER A 155 16.77 -7.31 11.43
C SER A 155 16.89 -7.59 12.93
N VAL A 156 15.78 -7.43 13.63
CA VAL A 156 15.60 -7.93 15.00
C VAL A 156 15.01 -9.33 14.91
N PRO A 157 15.74 -10.37 15.35
CA PRO A 157 15.23 -11.75 15.40
C PRO A 157 13.92 -11.84 16.18
N GLN A 158 12.97 -12.62 15.67
CA GLN A 158 11.70 -12.88 16.36
C GLN A 158 11.77 -14.15 17.21
N GLN A 159 12.68 -15.06 16.88
CA GLN A 159 12.92 -16.31 17.61
C GLN A 159 14.29 -16.31 18.32
N PRO A 160 14.47 -17.02 19.45
CA PRO A 160 15.72 -17.04 20.20
C PRO A 160 16.95 -17.55 19.43
N ASP A 161 16.75 -18.47 18.48
CA ASP A 161 17.84 -19.10 17.71
C ASP A 161 18.13 -18.40 16.37
N GLU A 162 17.38 -17.35 16.03
CA GLU A 162 17.56 -16.57 14.81
C GLU A 162 18.69 -15.54 14.97
N ARG A 163 19.55 -15.43 13.96
CA ARG A 163 20.59 -14.40 13.91
C ARG A 163 20.08 -13.14 13.21
N PRO A 164 20.51 -11.93 13.62
CA PRO A 164 20.24 -10.71 12.87
C PRO A 164 20.73 -10.83 11.42
N GLN A 165 19.90 -10.39 10.48
CA GLN A 165 20.20 -10.40 9.04
C GLN A 165 20.48 -8.97 8.58
N THR A 166 21.52 -8.79 7.75
CA THR A 166 21.93 -7.49 7.24
C THR A 166 21.31 -7.22 5.87
N PHE A 167 20.64 -6.08 5.73
CA PHE A 167 20.15 -5.55 4.47
C PHE A 167 20.89 -4.28 4.11
N GLU A 168 21.07 -4.04 2.82
CA GLU A 168 21.64 -2.80 2.32
C GLU A 168 20.77 -2.18 1.23
N THR A 169 20.65 -0.86 1.26
CA THR A 169 19.99 -0.11 0.18
C THR A 169 20.72 -0.32 -1.15
N VAL A 170 19.97 -0.62 -2.22
CA VAL A 170 20.56 -0.87 -3.56
C VAL A 170 20.49 0.34 -4.49
N ALA A 171 19.67 1.34 -4.14
CA ALA A 171 19.56 2.59 -4.87
C ALA A 171 19.57 3.77 -3.88
N PRO A 172 20.16 4.92 -4.26
CA PRO A 172 20.10 6.10 -3.43
C PRO A 172 18.71 6.73 -3.51
N ILE A 173 18.24 7.32 -2.41
CA ILE A 173 17.01 8.12 -2.38
C ILE A 173 17.25 9.50 -1.77
N THR A 174 16.49 10.48 -2.22
CA THR A 174 16.39 11.78 -1.55
C THR A 174 15.22 11.74 -0.59
N ALA A 175 15.49 11.51 0.69
CA ALA A 175 14.50 11.48 1.74
C ALA A 175 14.16 12.90 2.24
N ARG A 176 12.91 13.12 2.65
CA ARG A 176 12.37 14.43 3.02
C ARG A 176 11.51 14.35 4.28
N ALA A 177 11.62 15.35 5.15
CA ALA A 177 10.79 15.47 6.35
C ALA A 177 9.29 15.60 6.01
N GLU A 178 8.95 16.26 4.90
CA GLU A 178 7.55 16.40 4.48
C GLU A 178 6.92 15.08 4.00
N TRP A 179 7.75 14.04 3.81
CA TRP A 179 7.34 12.72 3.35
C TRP A 179 7.30 11.66 4.46
N ASN A 180 7.64 12.02 5.70
CA ASN A 180 7.58 11.08 6.82
C ASN A 180 6.14 10.61 7.10
N ASP A 181 5.20 11.56 7.14
CA ASP A 181 3.82 11.36 7.58
C ASP A 181 2.84 12.17 6.71
N ILE A 182 2.79 11.85 5.42
CA ILE A 182 1.84 12.46 4.47
C ILE A 182 0.42 12.05 4.87
N ALA A 183 -0.45 13.03 5.14
CA ALA A 183 -1.84 12.76 5.44
C ALA A 183 -2.66 12.56 4.14
N LEU A 184 -3.73 11.79 4.25
CA LEU A 184 -4.75 11.76 3.20
C LEU A 184 -5.69 12.94 3.31
N ARG A 185 -6.35 13.24 2.20
CA ARG A 185 -7.45 14.20 2.19
C ARG A 185 -8.61 13.63 3.03
N THR A 186 -8.92 14.33 4.11
CA THR A 186 -10.00 14.00 5.05
C THR A 186 -11.21 14.91 4.89
N GLU A 187 -11.11 16.00 4.12
CA GLU A 187 -12.18 17.00 4.02
C GLU A 187 -12.37 17.54 2.58
N ARG A 188 -13.59 17.99 2.30
CA ARG A 188 -13.97 18.80 1.14
C ARG A 188 -14.24 20.25 1.55
N ALA A 189 -14.07 21.18 0.61
CA ALA A 189 -14.41 22.56 0.88
C ALA A 189 -15.93 22.70 1.10
N GLN A 190 -16.32 23.52 2.08
CA GLN A 190 -17.71 23.81 2.38
C GLN A 190 -18.07 25.19 1.83
N HIS A 191 -18.56 25.25 0.60
CA HIS A 191 -18.97 26.50 -0.03
C HIS A 191 -20.42 26.81 0.31
N LEU A 192 -20.66 27.79 1.17
CA LEU A 192 -22.01 28.16 1.61
C LEU A 192 -22.52 29.43 0.93
N ALA A 193 -23.80 29.40 0.56
CA ALA A 193 -24.58 30.55 0.15
C ALA A 193 -25.92 30.60 0.89
N MET A 194 -26.59 31.74 0.84
CA MET A 194 -27.94 31.94 1.34
C MET A 194 -28.88 32.21 0.17
N PHE A 195 -29.99 31.48 0.10
CA PHE A 195 -31.01 31.68 -0.92
C PHE A 195 -31.91 32.88 -0.58
N TRP A 196 -32.04 33.83 -1.50
CA TRP A 196 -32.73 35.10 -1.27
C TRP A 196 -33.71 35.44 -2.39
N ASP A 197 -34.92 34.88 -2.29
CA ASP A 197 -36.04 35.17 -3.19
C ASP A 197 -37.35 35.18 -2.39
N GLU A 198 -37.87 36.37 -2.05
CA GLU A 198 -39.04 36.55 -1.17
C GLU A 198 -40.31 35.88 -1.72
N GLY A 199 -40.39 35.64 -3.03
CA GLY A 199 -41.53 35.00 -3.69
C GLY A 199 -41.46 33.48 -3.74
N LYS A 200 -40.40 32.87 -3.20
CA LYS A 200 -40.15 31.43 -3.27
C LYS A 200 -40.17 30.76 -1.91
N PRO A 201 -40.61 29.48 -1.83
CA PRO A 201 -40.39 28.70 -0.62
C PRO A 201 -38.88 28.62 -0.35
N ARG A 202 -38.52 28.50 0.93
CA ARG A 202 -37.12 28.40 1.41
C ARG A 202 -36.29 29.70 1.39
N HIS A 203 -36.93 30.86 1.20
CA HIS A 203 -36.28 32.16 1.36
C HIS A 203 -35.50 32.25 2.69
N GLY A 204 -34.22 32.60 2.59
CA GLY A 204 -33.28 32.74 3.68
C GLY A 204 -32.64 31.43 4.15
N GLU A 205 -32.91 30.28 3.52
CA GLU A 205 -32.23 29.02 3.87
C GLU A 205 -30.79 28.98 3.32
N LEU A 206 -29.95 28.15 3.95
CA LEU A 206 -28.55 27.95 3.55
C LEU A 206 -28.45 26.88 2.47
N CYS A 207 -27.49 27.08 1.59
CA CYS A 207 -27.20 26.23 0.44
C CYS A 207 -25.72 25.86 0.48
N LEU A 208 -25.43 24.57 0.32
CA LEU A 208 -24.10 24.05 0.06
C LEU A 208 -23.89 23.92 -1.44
N LEU A 209 -22.84 24.55 -1.96
CA LEU A 209 -22.52 24.62 -3.39
C LEU A 209 -21.37 23.67 -3.75
N ASP A 210 -21.53 22.96 -4.86
CA ASP A 210 -20.46 22.16 -5.49
C ASP A 210 -19.83 22.98 -6.62
N LEU A 211 -18.63 23.50 -6.36
CA LEU A 211 -17.91 24.36 -7.30
C LEU A 211 -16.89 23.59 -8.15
N ASP A 212 -16.51 22.38 -7.74
CA ASP A 212 -15.49 21.55 -8.41
C ASP A 212 -16.06 20.24 -8.97
N SER A 213 -17.39 20.11 -9.03
CA SER A 213 -18.10 18.92 -9.52
C SER A 213 -17.63 17.65 -8.81
N SER A 214 -17.46 17.72 -7.49
CA SER A 214 -16.96 16.59 -6.68
C SER A 214 -18.03 15.94 -5.81
N PHE A 215 -19.27 16.41 -5.87
CA PHE A 215 -20.39 15.84 -5.12
C PHE A 215 -21.20 14.85 -5.94
N ASP A 216 -21.57 13.75 -5.30
CA ASP A 216 -22.55 12.80 -5.83
C ASP A 216 -23.93 13.09 -5.24
N PHE A 217 -24.79 13.68 -6.07
CA PHE A 217 -26.14 14.06 -5.73
C PHE A 217 -27.16 12.92 -5.89
N SER A 218 -26.75 11.70 -6.29
CA SER A 218 -27.67 10.58 -6.56
C SER A 218 -28.54 10.17 -5.35
N ALA A 219 -28.06 10.41 -4.13
CA ALA A 219 -28.75 10.11 -2.89
C ALA A 219 -29.53 11.31 -2.29
N VAL A 220 -29.53 12.46 -2.95
CA VAL A 220 -30.16 13.70 -2.49
C VAL A 220 -31.59 13.81 -3.04
N GLU A 221 -32.55 14.21 -2.20
CA GLU A 221 -33.94 14.42 -2.61
C GLU A 221 -34.05 15.57 -3.61
N ALA A 222 -34.85 15.40 -4.68
CA ALA A 222 -35.01 16.44 -5.71
C ALA A 222 -35.52 17.79 -5.18
N ALA A 223 -36.23 17.80 -4.04
CA ALA A 223 -36.72 19.02 -3.39
C ALA A 223 -35.60 19.83 -2.68
N ASP A 224 -34.47 19.20 -2.40
CA ASP A 224 -33.31 19.81 -1.76
C ASP A 224 -32.23 20.22 -2.76
N LEU A 225 -32.31 19.78 -4.02
CA LEU A 225 -31.34 20.10 -5.07
C LEU A 225 -31.47 21.53 -5.58
N ILE A 226 -30.33 22.11 -5.92
CA ILE A 226 -30.18 23.47 -6.42
C ILE A 226 -29.38 23.44 -7.72
N GLU A 227 -29.84 24.19 -8.72
CA GLU A 227 -29.07 24.50 -9.92
C GLU A 227 -29.00 26.02 -10.11
N ILE A 228 -27.78 26.55 -10.13
CA ILE A 228 -27.49 27.97 -10.30
C ILE A 228 -27.01 28.20 -11.74
N THR A 229 -27.68 29.14 -12.40
CA THR A 229 -27.45 29.60 -13.77
C THR A 229 -27.32 31.12 -13.76
N LYS A 230 -26.88 31.71 -14.88
CA LYS A 230 -26.84 33.18 -15.00
C LYS A 230 -28.19 33.86 -14.78
N ALA A 231 -29.30 33.16 -15.07
CA ALA A 231 -30.65 33.70 -14.94
C ALA A 231 -31.14 33.82 -13.48
N ASN A 232 -30.56 33.04 -12.56
CA ASN A 232 -30.99 33.01 -11.15
C ASN A 232 -29.86 33.28 -10.15
N LEU A 233 -28.66 33.63 -10.62
CA LEU A 233 -27.47 33.89 -9.80
C LEU A 233 -27.71 34.92 -8.69
N ASP A 234 -28.41 36.02 -9.00
CA ASP A 234 -28.70 37.10 -8.05
C ASP A 234 -29.52 36.64 -6.81
N ARG A 235 -30.07 35.42 -6.83
CA ARG A 235 -30.80 34.82 -5.70
C ARG A 235 -29.90 34.12 -4.69
N TYR A 236 -28.60 34.00 -4.94
CA TYR A 236 -27.68 33.27 -4.06
C TYR A 236 -26.60 34.21 -3.56
N LEU A 237 -26.56 34.41 -2.24
CA LEU A 237 -25.66 35.35 -1.59
C LEU A 237 -24.56 34.58 -0.89
N ALA A 238 -23.29 34.86 -1.20
CA ALA A 238 -22.17 34.11 -0.62
C ALA A 238 -22.08 34.35 0.89
N VAL A 239 -21.95 33.26 1.66
CA VAL A 239 -21.77 33.31 3.13
C VAL A 239 -20.31 33.06 3.51
N VAL A 240 -19.46 32.69 2.54
CA VAL A 240 -18.03 32.42 2.74
C VAL A 240 -17.20 33.64 2.30
N PRO A 241 -16.28 34.16 3.12
CA PRO A 241 -15.33 35.19 2.71
C PRO A 241 -14.56 34.81 1.45
N GLY A 242 -14.51 35.73 0.47
CA GLY A 242 -13.78 35.56 -0.78
C GLY A 242 -14.44 34.64 -1.82
N LEU A 243 -15.63 34.09 -1.54
CA LEU A 243 -16.38 33.31 -2.52
C LEU A 243 -17.15 34.22 -3.48
N ASP A 244 -16.78 34.19 -4.75
CA ASP A 244 -17.54 34.79 -5.85
C ASP A 244 -18.27 33.69 -6.64
N ILE A 245 -19.58 33.58 -6.43
CA ILE A 245 -20.42 32.56 -7.08
C ILE A 245 -20.53 32.82 -8.59
N GLY A 246 -20.53 34.09 -9.01
CA GLY A 246 -20.61 34.46 -10.42
C GLY A 246 -19.35 34.08 -11.18
N ALA A 247 -18.19 34.42 -10.61
CA ALA A 247 -16.90 34.01 -11.16
C ALA A 247 -16.76 32.47 -11.20
N ALA A 248 -17.19 31.76 -10.15
CA ALA A 248 -17.17 30.30 -10.15
C ALA A 248 -18.10 29.68 -11.22
N LEU A 249 -19.25 30.29 -11.51
CA LEU A 249 -20.15 29.84 -12.57
C LEU A 249 -19.55 30.10 -13.95
N ASP A 250 -18.95 31.27 -14.17
CA ASP A 250 -18.25 31.59 -15.41
C ASP A 250 -17.09 30.61 -15.65
N ASP A 251 -16.31 30.31 -14.60
CA ASP A 251 -15.25 29.31 -14.62
C ASP A 251 -15.77 27.92 -15.03
N LEU A 252 -16.90 27.48 -14.46
CA LEU A 252 -17.50 26.18 -14.78
C LEU A 252 -18.02 26.11 -16.23
N ILE A 253 -18.58 27.21 -16.75
CA ILE A 253 -19.01 27.32 -18.15
C ILE A 253 -17.82 27.21 -19.10
N GLU A 254 -16.69 27.85 -18.78
CA GLU A 254 -15.45 27.70 -19.55
C GLU A 254 -14.93 26.26 -19.49
N ASP A 255 -14.96 25.64 -18.32
CA ASP A 255 -14.46 24.28 -18.10
C ASP A 255 -15.31 23.24 -18.85
N ALA A 256 -16.63 23.42 -18.92
CA ALA A 256 -17.55 22.59 -19.70
C ALA A 256 -17.26 22.62 -21.21
N ALA A 257 -16.68 23.71 -21.73
CA ALA A 257 -16.24 23.77 -23.12
C ALA A 257 -14.99 22.90 -23.39
N LEU A 258 -14.24 22.55 -22.34
CA LEU A 258 -13.03 21.73 -22.41
C LEU A 258 -13.27 20.28 -21.97
N ASN A 259 -14.28 20.02 -21.14
CA ASN A 259 -14.71 18.70 -20.73
C ASN A 259 -16.25 18.59 -20.77
N PRO A 260 -16.82 17.80 -21.72
CA PRO A 260 -18.27 17.70 -21.90
C PRO A 260 -19.01 16.99 -20.76
N GLU A 261 -18.29 16.30 -19.85
CA GLU A 261 -18.89 15.69 -18.64
C GLU A 261 -19.24 16.74 -17.58
N ILE A 262 -18.64 17.93 -17.65
CA ILE A 262 -18.94 19.04 -16.74
C ILE A 262 -20.22 19.72 -17.19
N VAL A 263 -21.20 19.79 -16.28
CA VAL A 263 -22.44 20.52 -16.55
C VAL A 263 -22.19 22.02 -16.30
N PRO A 264 -22.57 22.92 -17.22
CA PRO A 264 -22.28 24.35 -17.12
C PRO A 264 -23.22 25.11 -16.14
N VAL A 265 -23.52 24.49 -14.98
CA VAL A 265 -24.36 25.04 -13.90
C VAL A 265 -23.75 24.66 -12.56
N ILE A 266 -23.75 25.57 -11.58
CA ILE A 266 -23.34 25.19 -10.22
C ILE A 266 -24.47 24.39 -9.60
N ARG A 267 -24.17 23.17 -9.17
CA ARG A 267 -25.09 22.33 -8.41
C ARG A 267 -24.91 22.54 -6.92
N GLY A 268 -25.96 22.28 -6.17
CA GLY A 268 -25.90 22.39 -4.72
C GLY A 268 -27.08 21.71 -4.04
N VAL A 269 -27.10 21.82 -2.72
CA VAL A 269 -28.15 21.25 -1.89
C VAL A 269 -28.48 22.22 -0.76
N PHE A 270 -29.75 22.35 -0.42
CA PHE A 270 -30.15 23.08 0.79
C PHE A 270 -29.71 22.31 2.04
N VAL A 271 -29.14 23.03 3.01
CA VAL A 271 -28.59 22.44 4.23
C VAL A 271 -29.06 23.19 5.46
N ASP A 272 -29.35 22.43 6.52
CA ASP A 272 -29.56 22.92 7.88
C ASP A 272 -28.35 22.64 8.77
N ARG A 273 -27.42 21.79 8.32
CA ARG A 273 -26.18 21.44 9.02
C ARG A 273 -24.97 22.10 8.40
N ILE A 274 -24.07 22.54 9.25
CA ILE A 274 -22.81 23.15 8.85
C ILE A 274 -21.67 22.62 9.71
N GLN A 275 -20.48 22.57 9.13
CA GLN A 275 -19.25 22.22 9.85
C GLN A 275 -18.48 23.48 10.22
N LEU A 276 -18.09 23.60 11.48
CA LEU A 276 -17.25 24.67 12.00
C LEU A 276 -15.87 24.12 12.37
N ARG A 277 -14.82 24.90 12.15
CA ARG A 277 -13.46 24.50 12.49
C ARG A 277 -13.23 24.68 14.00
N GLY A 278 -12.68 23.64 14.62
CA GLY A 278 -12.29 23.65 16.03
C GLY A 278 -13.29 22.92 16.94
N LEU A 279 -12.78 22.51 18.10
CA LEU A 279 -13.54 21.89 19.19
C LEU A 279 -13.77 22.90 20.31
N GLY A 280 -14.74 22.66 21.21
CA GLY A 280 -14.93 23.49 22.39
C GLY A 280 -15.39 24.92 22.09
N LEU A 281 -16.06 25.15 20.96
CA LEU A 281 -16.53 26.47 20.51
C LEU A 281 -17.60 27.11 21.43
N SER A 282 -17.93 26.46 22.56
CA SER A 282 -18.91 26.92 23.55
C SER A 282 -20.29 27.20 22.96
N LEU A 283 -20.68 26.44 21.94
CA LEU A 283 -21.98 26.51 21.29
C LEU A 283 -22.98 25.62 22.04
N ARG A 284 -24.22 26.08 22.19
CA ARG A 284 -25.28 25.35 22.90
C ARG A 284 -26.60 25.48 22.16
N ARG A 285 -27.44 24.45 22.29
CA ARG A 285 -28.82 24.48 21.82
C ARG A 285 -29.53 25.73 22.35
N GLY A 286 -30.22 26.44 21.46
CA GLY A 286 -30.94 27.67 21.75
C GLY A 286 -30.14 28.95 21.52
N MET A 287 -28.82 28.90 21.34
CA MET A 287 -28.05 30.08 20.94
C MET A 287 -28.49 30.61 19.57
N ARG A 288 -28.21 31.89 19.32
CA ARG A 288 -28.57 32.58 18.07
C ARG A 288 -27.34 32.73 17.19
N MET A 289 -27.55 32.47 15.90
CA MET A 289 -26.56 32.70 14.86
C MET A 289 -27.16 33.57 13.76
N ILE A 290 -26.34 34.40 13.14
CA ILE A 290 -26.68 35.18 11.96
C ILE A 290 -25.84 34.65 10.81
N ALA A 291 -26.48 34.28 9.72
CA ALA A 291 -25.81 34.16 8.43
C ALA A 291 -25.85 35.50 7.73
N VAL A 292 -24.68 36.00 7.35
CA VAL A 292 -24.50 37.22 6.57
C VAL A 292 -24.14 36.78 5.16
N GLY A 293 -25.08 36.94 4.23
CA GLY A 293 -24.89 36.66 2.81
C GLY A 293 -24.61 37.95 2.05
N VAL A 294 -23.58 37.97 1.22
CA VAL A 294 -23.20 39.13 0.42
C VAL A 294 -23.33 38.82 -1.07
N GLY A 295 -24.07 39.66 -1.79
CA GLY A 295 -24.14 39.70 -3.25
C GLY A 295 -23.97 41.14 -3.72
N LYS A 296 -24.91 41.67 -4.50
CA LYS A 296 -24.98 43.13 -4.79
C LYS A 296 -25.21 43.96 -3.52
N LEU A 297 -26.01 43.42 -2.61
CA LEU A 297 -26.30 43.96 -1.29
C LEU A 297 -26.07 42.85 -0.26
N ALA A 298 -25.72 43.24 0.96
CA ALA A 298 -25.67 42.32 2.09
C ALA A 298 -27.08 42.05 2.62
N GLN A 299 -27.34 40.81 2.99
CA GLN A 299 -28.57 40.37 3.63
C GLN A 299 -28.24 39.51 4.84
N THR A 300 -29.13 39.52 5.83
CA THR A 300 -28.97 38.71 7.03
C THR A 300 -30.15 37.78 7.25
N ARG A 301 -29.84 36.59 7.78
CA ARG A 301 -30.84 35.66 8.29
C ARG A 301 -30.42 35.15 9.65
N ALA A 302 -31.36 35.15 10.58
CA ALA A 302 -31.12 34.71 11.94
C ALA A 302 -31.67 33.28 12.18
N PHE A 303 -30.83 32.47 12.81
CA PHE A 303 -31.04 31.06 13.10
C PHE A 303 -30.93 30.79 14.59
N ARG A 304 -31.55 29.69 15.00
CA ARG A 304 -31.36 29.06 16.31
C ARG A 304 -30.56 27.78 16.14
N ILE A 305 -29.60 27.57 17.03
CA ILE A 305 -28.90 26.29 17.15
C ILE A 305 -29.85 25.24 17.74
N VAL A 306 -30.07 24.15 17.01
CA VAL A 306 -30.93 23.02 17.39
C VAL A 306 -30.11 21.91 18.03
N GLU A 307 -28.96 21.60 17.44
CA GLU A 307 -28.06 20.53 17.85
C GLU A 307 -26.61 20.95 17.61
N VAL A 308 -25.70 20.44 18.45
CA VAL A 308 -24.25 20.63 18.36
C VAL A 308 -23.61 19.28 18.64
N SER A 309 -22.71 18.84 17.78
CA SER A 309 -21.90 17.64 17.96
C SER A 309 -20.45 17.92 17.59
N GLU A 310 -19.52 17.22 18.21
CA GLU A 310 -18.08 17.39 17.99
C GLU A 310 -17.51 16.15 17.31
N ASP A 311 -16.79 16.35 16.21
CA ASP A 311 -16.00 15.34 15.52
C ASP A 311 -14.52 15.52 15.89
N ILE A 312 -14.07 14.73 16.86
CA ILE A 312 -12.70 14.75 17.36
C ILE A 312 -11.69 14.33 16.27
N GLY A 313 -12.09 13.41 15.39
CA GLY A 313 -11.22 12.86 14.34
C GLY A 313 -10.87 13.89 13.26
N HIS A 314 -11.79 14.81 12.98
CA HIS A 314 -11.61 15.90 12.01
C HIS A 314 -11.33 17.27 12.66
N GLN A 315 -11.39 17.37 14.00
CA GLN A 315 -11.31 18.65 14.73
C GLN A 315 -12.38 19.66 14.25
N LEU A 316 -13.61 19.16 14.11
CA LEU A 316 -14.77 19.92 13.63
C LEU A 316 -15.90 19.92 14.67
N THR A 317 -16.70 20.97 14.66
CA THR A 317 -17.99 21.03 15.38
C THR A 317 -19.11 21.11 14.35
N GLU A 318 -19.99 20.12 14.30
CA GLU A 318 -21.21 20.19 13.50
C GLU A 318 -22.29 20.95 14.28
N VAL A 319 -23.00 21.83 13.57
CA VAL A 319 -24.13 22.59 14.12
C VAL A 319 -25.33 22.44 13.21
N VAL A 320 -26.48 22.14 13.80
CA VAL A 320 -27.78 22.14 13.10
C VAL A 320 -28.52 23.43 13.41
N LEU A 321 -28.96 24.12 12.36
CA LEU A 321 -29.58 25.44 12.41
C LEU A 321 -31.05 25.38 11.97
N ALA A 322 -31.92 26.10 12.68
CA ALA A 322 -33.30 26.32 12.27
C ALA A 322 -33.59 27.83 12.16
N PRO A 323 -34.28 28.30 11.11
CA PRO A 323 -34.70 29.70 11.01
C PRO A 323 -35.58 30.09 12.20
N LEU A 324 -35.41 31.31 12.73
CA LEU A 324 -36.16 31.77 13.92
C LEU A 324 -37.66 31.96 13.70
N VAL A 325 -38.10 32.11 12.45
CA VAL A 325 -39.49 32.40 12.07
C VAL A 325 -40.27 31.11 11.72
N ALA A 326 -39.62 29.94 11.76
CA ALA A 326 -40.22 28.63 11.46
C ALA A 326 -40.15 27.70 12.67
N LEU A 327 -41.10 26.75 12.78
CA LEU A 327 -41.00 25.64 13.74
C LEU A 327 -39.73 24.84 13.40
N PRO A 328 -38.87 24.46 14.36
CA PRO A 328 -37.65 23.73 14.05
C PRO A 328 -37.99 22.42 13.33
N PRO A 329 -37.54 22.22 12.08
CA PRO A 329 -37.76 20.96 11.38
C PRO A 329 -37.02 19.84 12.13
N ALA A 330 -37.48 18.60 11.96
CA ALA A 330 -36.70 17.45 12.41
C ALA A 330 -35.38 17.44 11.63
N PRO A 331 -34.24 17.30 12.32
CA PRO A 331 -32.94 17.44 11.69
C PRO A 331 -32.73 16.26 10.72
N LYS A 332 -32.54 16.54 9.43
CA LYS A 332 -32.36 15.50 8.40
C LYS A 332 -30.87 15.18 8.21
N PRO A 333 -30.45 13.90 8.05
CA PRO A 333 -29.05 13.59 7.74
C PRO A 333 -28.71 13.98 6.31
N LEU A 334 -27.57 14.65 6.10
CA LEU A 334 -27.05 14.99 4.77
C LEU A 334 -26.47 13.73 4.11
N LYS A 335 -27.19 13.15 3.14
CA LYS A 335 -26.76 11.96 2.38
C LYS A 335 -25.97 12.36 1.13
N LEU A 336 -24.80 12.96 1.34
CA LEU A 336 -23.92 13.41 0.27
C LEU A 336 -22.69 12.51 0.20
N LYS A 337 -22.40 11.95 -0.99
CA LYS A 337 -21.15 11.22 -1.25
C LYS A 337 -20.18 12.08 -2.04
N PHE A 338 -18.89 11.76 -1.94
CA PHE A 338 -17.84 12.48 -2.65
C PHE A 338 -17.22 11.62 -3.74
N MET A 339 -16.95 12.23 -4.89
CA MET A 339 -16.23 11.64 -6.00
C MET A 339 -14.99 12.47 -6.34
N THR A 340 -14.13 11.95 -7.22
CA THR A 340 -13.02 12.75 -7.76
C THR A 340 -13.59 13.93 -8.54
N ALA A 341 -13.02 15.13 -8.34
CA ALA A 341 -13.49 16.34 -9.02
C ALA A 341 -13.38 16.18 -10.55
N LEU A 342 -14.45 16.48 -11.26
CA LEU A 342 -14.48 16.47 -12.72
C LEU A 342 -13.94 17.81 -13.24
N LEU A 343 -12.64 17.87 -13.52
CA LEU A 343 -11.97 19.06 -14.02
C LEU A 343 -11.41 18.84 -15.44
N PRO A 344 -11.27 19.88 -16.27
CA PRO A 344 -10.66 19.77 -17.58
C PRO A 344 -9.24 19.21 -17.54
N GLN A 345 -8.87 18.44 -18.56
CA GLN A 345 -7.48 18.01 -18.73
C GLN A 345 -6.63 19.23 -19.12
N ALA A 346 -5.56 19.47 -18.36
CA ALA A 346 -4.67 20.58 -18.58
C ALA A 346 -3.91 20.45 -19.90
N LYS A 347 -3.72 21.58 -20.60
CA LYS A 347 -2.86 21.66 -21.78
C LYS A 347 -1.56 22.39 -21.42
N LEU A 348 -0.45 21.90 -21.97
CA LEU A 348 0.85 22.53 -21.78
C LEU A 348 0.89 23.86 -22.55
N ASP A 349 0.84 25.00 -21.85
CA ASP A 349 1.09 26.32 -22.45
C ASP A 349 2.59 26.63 -22.37
N ILE A 350 3.19 26.95 -23.52
CA ILE A 350 4.60 27.27 -23.66
C ILE A 350 4.89 28.78 -23.55
N ARG A 351 3.85 29.61 -23.51
CA ARG A 351 4.01 31.06 -23.35
C ARG A 351 4.32 31.38 -21.88
N PRO A 352 5.21 32.33 -21.57
CA PRO A 352 5.50 32.71 -20.20
C PRO A 352 4.27 33.27 -19.47
N ILE A 353 3.93 32.67 -18.34
CA ILE A 353 2.85 33.08 -17.43
C ILE A 353 3.49 33.54 -16.13
N ALA A 354 3.17 34.75 -15.66
CA ALA A 354 3.69 35.25 -14.39
C ALA A 354 3.17 34.41 -13.20
N PHE A 355 4.03 34.12 -12.22
CA PHE A 355 3.65 33.39 -11.02
C PHE A 355 2.92 34.31 -10.02
N ASN A 356 1.61 34.11 -9.84
CA ASN A 356 0.79 34.73 -8.79
C ASN A 356 -0.38 33.81 -8.41
N VAL A 357 -1.18 34.20 -7.41
CA VAL A 357 -2.28 33.39 -6.88
C VAL A 357 -3.33 33.08 -7.96
N ASN A 358 -3.69 34.07 -8.77
CA ASN A 358 -4.75 33.93 -9.78
C ASN A 358 -4.29 33.02 -10.93
N THR A 359 -3.08 33.22 -11.43
CA THR A 359 -2.52 32.38 -12.50
C THR A 359 -2.27 30.95 -12.04
N ALA A 360 -1.79 30.76 -10.81
CA ALA A 360 -1.61 29.42 -10.23
C ALA A 360 -2.96 28.72 -9.99
N THR A 361 -3.97 29.43 -9.51
CA THR A 361 -5.32 28.91 -9.31
C THR A 361 -5.94 28.48 -10.64
N ARG A 362 -5.91 29.34 -11.66
CA ARG A 362 -6.42 29.01 -13.00
C ARG A 362 -5.68 27.83 -13.64
N ALA A 363 -4.35 27.77 -13.50
CA ALA A 363 -3.57 26.70 -14.13
C ALA A 363 -3.67 25.35 -13.41
N ILE A 364 -3.90 25.32 -12.09
CA ILE A 364 -3.75 24.09 -11.27
C ILE A 364 -5.01 23.70 -10.52
N ARG A 365 -5.75 24.64 -9.91
CA ARG A 365 -7.00 24.31 -9.18
C ARG A 365 -8.17 24.02 -10.11
N ARG A 366 -8.15 24.56 -11.33
CA ARG A 366 -9.18 24.34 -12.36
C ARG A 366 -8.79 23.27 -13.39
N ALA A 367 -7.82 22.41 -13.09
CA ALA A 367 -7.36 21.45 -14.06
C ALA A 367 -6.93 20.11 -13.43
N THR A 368 -7.00 19.07 -14.27
CA THR A 368 -6.39 17.77 -14.03
C THR A 368 -5.08 17.69 -14.79
N TRP A 369 -3.99 17.40 -14.08
CA TRP A 369 -2.68 17.20 -14.68
C TRP A 369 -2.19 15.75 -14.47
N PRO A 370 -1.75 15.08 -15.53
CA PRO A 370 -0.93 13.88 -15.40
C PRO A 370 0.42 14.23 -14.74
N GLY A 371 0.94 13.34 -13.89
CA GLY A 371 1.98 13.65 -12.90
C GLY A 371 3.21 14.37 -13.46
N ASN A 372 3.88 13.79 -14.45
CA ASN A 372 5.11 14.38 -15.01
C ASN A 372 4.85 15.66 -15.81
N THR A 373 3.61 15.86 -16.30
CA THR A 373 3.24 17.00 -17.14
C THR A 373 3.18 18.29 -16.34
N LEU A 374 2.62 18.28 -15.11
CA LEU A 374 2.59 19.47 -14.26
C LEU A 374 4.00 19.90 -13.84
N SER A 375 4.84 18.94 -13.46
CA SER A 375 6.24 19.22 -13.14
C SER A 375 7.01 19.82 -14.33
N SER A 376 6.69 19.38 -15.55
CA SER A 376 7.27 19.92 -16.78
C SER A 376 6.77 21.34 -17.08
N PHE A 377 5.47 21.59 -16.91
CA PHE A 377 4.87 22.92 -17.02
C PHE A 377 5.52 23.91 -16.05
N ILE A 378 5.62 23.57 -14.77
CA ILE A 378 6.22 24.43 -13.74
C ILE A 378 7.68 24.78 -14.06
N LYS A 379 8.45 23.80 -14.55
CA LYS A 379 9.84 24.02 -15.00
C LYS A 379 9.90 24.97 -16.20
N LEU A 380 9.05 24.76 -17.20
CA LEU A 380 8.98 25.59 -18.41
C LEU A 380 8.62 27.04 -18.07
N GLN A 381 7.71 27.23 -17.12
CA GLN A 381 7.30 28.56 -16.65
C GLN A 381 8.28 29.20 -15.65
N ALA A 382 9.34 28.50 -15.24
CA ALA A 382 10.27 28.92 -14.19
C ALA A 382 9.58 29.28 -12.86
N TRP A 383 8.47 28.61 -12.52
CA TRP A 383 7.74 28.87 -11.28
C TRP A 383 8.44 28.25 -10.07
N PRO A 384 8.55 28.96 -8.92
CA PRO A 384 9.19 28.40 -7.73
C PRO A 384 8.35 27.28 -7.10
N ARG A 385 8.79 26.02 -7.24
CA ARG A 385 8.08 24.82 -6.75
C ARG A 385 7.65 24.90 -5.29
N VAL A 386 8.55 25.32 -4.40
CA VAL A 386 8.26 25.42 -2.96
C VAL A 386 7.18 26.46 -2.67
N LYS A 387 7.26 27.65 -3.30
CA LYS A 387 6.23 28.70 -3.12
C LYS A 387 4.89 28.24 -3.65
N LEU A 388 4.87 27.49 -4.74
CA LEU A 388 3.66 26.91 -5.31
C LEU A 388 3.02 25.87 -4.38
N MET A 389 3.81 24.94 -3.83
CA MET A 389 3.32 23.95 -2.86
C MET A 389 2.81 24.63 -1.58
N LEU A 390 3.52 25.64 -1.07
CA LEU A 390 3.08 26.42 0.09
C LEU A 390 1.78 27.19 -0.19
N LEU A 391 1.64 27.79 -1.37
CA LEU A 391 0.43 28.50 -1.78
C LEU A 391 -0.83 27.61 -1.70
N PHE A 392 -0.71 26.33 -2.04
CA PHE A 392 -1.83 25.40 -2.00
C PHE A 392 -2.03 24.72 -0.64
N ARG A 393 -0.98 24.56 0.18
CA ARG A 393 -1.09 24.03 1.53
C ARG A 393 -1.57 25.04 2.56
N PHE A 394 -1.16 26.29 2.41
CA PHE A 394 -1.52 27.40 3.29
C PHE A 394 -2.16 28.51 2.44
N PRO A 395 -3.41 28.34 2.00
CA PRO A 395 -4.16 29.45 1.42
C PRO A 395 -4.16 30.57 2.47
N ARG A 396 -3.62 31.74 2.11
CA ARG A 396 -3.49 32.89 3.01
C ARG A 396 -4.80 33.10 3.77
N GLU A 397 -4.72 33.25 5.09
CA GLU A 397 -5.79 33.84 5.89
C GLU A 397 -6.11 35.20 5.27
N ILE A 398 -7.37 35.38 4.89
CA ILE A 398 -7.87 36.62 4.30
C ILE A 398 -7.74 37.71 5.39
N GLU A 399 -6.99 38.78 5.12
CA GLU A 399 -6.99 39.98 5.97
C GLU A 399 -8.43 40.46 6.15
N ALA A 400 -8.85 40.72 7.40
CA ALA A 400 -10.17 41.25 7.68
C ALA A 400 -10.42 42.53 6.86
N PRO A 401 -11.53 42.64 6.12
CA PRO A 401 -11.78 43.81 5.30
C PRO A 401 -11.99 45.06 6.17
N PRO A 402 -11.82 46.27 5.60
CA PRO A 402 -12.10 47.52 6.29
C PRO A 402 -13.53 47.56 6.84
N LEU A 403 -13.74 48.24 7.99
CA LEU A 403 -15.03 48.35 8.70
C LEU A 403 -16.22 48.82 7.84
N GLU A 404 -15.95 49.46 6.71
CA GLU A 404 -16.94 49.98 5.74
C GLU A 404 -17.59 48.88 4.88
N GLN A 405 -16.99 47.70 4.74
CA GLN A 405 -17.53 46.59 3.93
C GLN A 405 -18.04 45.44 4.81
N VAL A 406 -19.27 44.99 4.56
CA VAL A 406 -19.84 43.83 5.25
C VAL A 406 -19.12 42.56 4.83
N SER A 407 -18.54 41.86 5.80
CA SER A 407 -17.97 40.53 5.58
C SER A 407 -19.08 39.47 5.57
N PRO A 408 -19.16 38.60 4.55
CA PRO A 408 -20.01 37.42 4.63
C PRO A 408 -19.50 36.47 5.71
N GLY A 409 -20.38 35.71 6.33
CA GLY A 409 -19.99 34.79 7.39
C GLY A 409 -21.11 34.30 8.27
N LEU A 410 -20.73 33.44 9.22
CA LEU A 410 -21.60 32.95 10.27
C LEU A 410 -21.18 33.55 11.61
N VAL A 411 -22.07 34.35 12.20
CA VAL A 411 -21.80 35.08 13.43
C VAL A 411 -22.66 34.50 14.55
N VAL A 412 -22.06 34.13 15.67
CA VAL A 412 -22.80 33.72 16.87
C VAL A 412 -22.92 34.90 17.83
N LEU A 413 -24.05 34.98 18.54
CA LEU A 413 -24.30 35.99 19.57
C LEU A 413 -24.24 35.33 20.94
N ARG A 414 -23.20 35.68 21.71
CA ARG A 414 -22.84 34.98 22.95
C ARG A 414 -23.66 35.40 24.15
N GLN A 415 -24.17 36.63 24.16
CA GLN A 415 -24.88 37.19 25.30
C GLN A 415 -26.32 37.58 24.94
N SER A 416 -27.18 37.62 25.97
CA SER A 416 -28.56 38.06 25.89
C SER A 416 -28.78 39.14 26.94
N THR A 417 -29.42 40.24 26.56
CA THR A 417 -29.67 41.38 27.45
C THR A 417 -31.00 42.04 27.10
N GLY A 418 -31.65 42.62 28.11
CA GLY A 418 -32.77 43.54 27.91
C GLY A 418 -32.28 44.95 27.58
N PHE A 419 -33.24 45.86 27.40
CA PHE A 419 -33.01 47.28 27.19
C PHE A 419 -33.14 48.06 28.51
N PHE A 420 -32.54 49.24 28.58
CA PHE A 420 -32.66 50.10 29.76
C PHE A 420 -34.15 50.41 30.03
N GLY A 421 -34.58 50.21 31.28
CA GLY A 421 -35.99 50.24 31.65
C GLY A 421 -36.68 48.86 31.70
N ASN A 422 -36.09 47.78 31.16
CA ASN A 422 -36.71 46.44 31.18
C ASN A 422 -37.14 45.98 32.59
N ALA A 423 -36.32 46.29 33.61
CA ALA A 423 -36.58 46.01 35.02
C ALA A 423 -37.42 47.10 35.74
N ALA A 424 -37.95 48.08 35.01
CA ALA A 424 -38.65 49.20 35.61
C ALA A 424 -39.93 48.76 36.33
N PRO A 425 -40.26 49.39 37.48
CA PRO A 425 -41.54 49.18 38.13
C PRO A 425 -42.68 49.60 37.18
N LYS A 426 -43.86 49.04 37.39
CA LYS A 426 -45.06 49.53 36.69
C LYS A 426 -45.25 51.00 37.07
N TRP A 427 -45.40 51.88 36.09
CA TRP A 427 -45.53 53.33 36.32
C TRP A 427 -46.63 53.67 37.33
N LYS A 428 -47.74 52.93 37.29
CA LYS A 428 -48.88 53.05 38.23
C LYS A 428 -48.54 52.80 39.70
N LEU A 429 -47.39 52.20 40.00
CA LEU A 429 -46.91 51.93 41.36
C LEU A 429 -45.95 53.03 41.86
N LEU A 430 -45.62 54.02 41.03
CA LEU A 430 -44.78 55.13 41.45
C LEU A 430 -45.52 56.06 42.42
N PRO A 431 -44.80 56.73 43.34
CA PRO A 431 -45.38 57.76 44.18
C PRO A 431 -45.97 58.89 43.33
N LYS A 432 -47.28 59.12 43.48
CA LYS A 432 -47.96 60.24 42.84
C LYS A 432 -47.54 61.56 43.48
N SER A 433 -47.42 62.61 42.68
CA SER A 433 -47.25 63.97 43.20
C SER A 433 -48.60 64.51 43.66
N ARG A 434 -48.58 65.46 44.60
CA ARG A 434 -49.76 66.25 44.96
C ARG A 434 -49.54 67.68 44.50
N ASP A 435 -50.54 68.26 43.86
CA ASP A 435 -50.52 69.67 43.49
C ASP A 435 -50.82 70.58 44.70
N GLU A 436 -50.76 71.89 44.49
CA GLU A 436 -51.00 72.91 45.53
C GLU A 436 -52.42 72.82 46.15
N ASP A 437 -53.36 72.17 45.46
CA ASP A 437 -54.75 71.95 45.89
C ASP A 437 -54.97 70.57 46.58
N GLY A 438 -53.93 69.72 46.62
CA GLY A 438 -53.95 68.41 47.28
C GLY A 438 -54.52 67.26 46.45
N GLU A 439 -54.78 67.47 45.15
CA GLU A 439 -55.20 66.41 44.23
C GLU A 439 -54.00 65.54 43.80
N GLU A 440 -54.26 64.25 43.57
CA GLU A 440 -53.23 63.29 43.15
C GLU A 440 -52.92 63.41 41.65
N GLY A 441 -51.80 64.06 41.33
CA GLY A 441 -51.26 64.16 39.98
C GLY A 441 -50.32 63.00 39.60
N PRO A 442 -49.87 62.93 38.33
CA PRO A 442 -48.85 61.98 37.91
C PRO A 442 -47.53 62.21 38.69
N PRO A 443 -46.62 61.23 38.81
CA PRO A 443 -45.32 61.41 39.45
C PRO A 443 -44.56 62.59 38.83
N GLU A 444 -44.08 63.53 39.65
CA GLU A 444 -43.47 64.80 39.18
C GLU A 444 -42.25 64.56 38.26
N ALA A 445 -41.41 63.56 38.60
CA ALA A 445 -40.24 63.20 37.81
C ALA A 445 -40.57 62.46 36.50
N TYR A 446 -41.77 61.87 36.39
CA TYR A 446 -42.18 61.02 35.27
C TYR A 446 -43.67 61.25 34.94
N PRO A 447 -44.02 62.44 34.40
CA PRO A 447 -45.42 62.84 34.18
C PRO A 447 -46.16 61.98 33.16
N LEU A 448 -45.45 61.30 32.24
CA LEU A 448 -46.04 60.41 31.24
C LEU A 448 -45.92 58.93 31.67
N ASP A 449 -47.02 58.19 31.52
CA ASP A 449 -47.06 56.73 31.70
C ASP A 449 -46.23 56.07 30.59
N TRP A 450 -45.21 55.30 30.97
CA TRP A 450 -44.36 54.55 30.03
C TRP A 450 -44.95 53.18 29.63
N GLU A 451 -46.15 52.85 30.11
CA GLU A 451 -46.98 51.72 29.65
C GLU A 451 -48.42 52.17 29.31
N PRO A 452 -48.61 53.19 28.45
CA PRO A 452 -49.92 53.76 28.21
C PRO A 452 -50.88 52.72 27.62
N GLY A 453 -52.07 52.57 28.23
CA GLY A 453 -53.04 51.54 27.85
C GLY A 453 -52.51 50.11 28.00
N GLY A 454 -51.48 49.89 28.83
CA GLY A 454 -50.82 48.61 29.03
C GLY A 454 -49.79 48.22 27.96
N LYS A 455 -49.45 49.15 27.04
CA LYS A 455 -48.43 48.92 26.00
C LYS A 455 -47.13 49.64 26.37
N PRO A 456 -46.02 48.94 26.66
CA PRO A 456 -44.76 49.59 26.99
C PRO A 456 -44.23 50.44 25.83
N VAL A 457 -43.54 51.55 26.14
CA VAL A 457 -42.87 52.40 25.13
C VAL A 457 -41.77 51.65 24.37
N LYS A 458 -41.34 52.23 23.24
CA LYS A 458 -40.36 51.63 22.33
C LYS A 458 -38.95 51.70 22.90
N ILE A 459 -38.09 50.80 22.44
CA ILE A 459 -36.65 50.79 22.80
C ILE A 459 -35.87 52.01 22.27
N TRP A 460 -36.48 52.80 21.38
CA TRP A 460 -35.88 53.98 20.74
C TRP A 460 -36.15 55.29 21.49
N THR A 461 -36.98 55.25 22.54
CA THR A 461 -37.42 56.43 23.29
C THR A 461 -37.06 56.28 24.77
N ASP A 462 -36.90 57.41 25.45
CA ASP A 462 -36.83 57.44 26.91
C ASP A 462 -38.21 57.17 27.56
N SER A 463 -38.26 57.16 28.90
CA SER A 463 -39.50 56.89 29.64
C SER A 463 -40.62 57.89 29.37
N GLN A 464 -40.30 59.06 28.81
CA GLN A 464 -41.25 60.12 28.49
C GLN A 464 -41.62 60.12 27.00
N GLY A 465 -41.17 59.11 26.23
CA GLY A 465 -41.48 58.97 24.82
C GLY A 465 -40.65 59.88 23.90
N VAL A 466 -39.59 60.51 24.39
CA VAL A 466 -38.68 61.34 23.60
C VAL A 466 -37.62 60.45 22.93
N SER A 467 -37.30 60.70 21.66
CA SER A 467 -36.31 59.92 20.90
C SER A 467 -34.91 60.01 21.53
N LEU A 468 -34.22 58.86 21.62
CA LEU A 468 -32.85 58.78 22.16
C LEU A 468 -31.78 59.37 21.23
N THR A 469 -32.09 59.59 19.95
CA THR A 469 -31.15 60.15 18.97
C THR A 469 -31.01 61.67 19.02
N GLY A 470 -31.77 62.36 19.87
CA GLY A 470 -31.74 63.82 20.02
C GLY A 470 -32.28 64.57 18.80
N GLU A 471 -33.43 65.25 18.93
CA GLU A 471 -34.00 66.08 17.84
C GLU A 471 -34.19 67.55 18.25
N GLY A 472 -33.62 68.00 19.39
CA GLY A 472 -33.75 69.38 19.88
C GLY A 472 -32.41 70.09 20.03
N GLU A 473 -32.34 71.38 19.64
CA GLU A 473 -31.15 72.26 19.77
C GLU A 473 -30.59 72.38 21.22
N ASN A 474 -31.34 71.94 22.24
CA ASN A 474 -30.96 71.98 23.65
C ASN A 474 -30.68 70.60 24.28
N ASP A 475 -30.68 69.50 23.52
CA ASP A 475 -30.43 68.16 24.05
C ASP A 475 -28.92 67.88 24.18
N GLN A 476 -28.40 67.93 25.41
CA GLN A 476 -26.97 67.69 25.72
C GLN A 476 -26.61 66.20 25.82
N ARG A 477 -27.55 65.28 25.51
CA ARG A 477 -27.32 63.83 25.57
C ARG A 477 -26.52 63.37 24.35
N GLU A 478 -25.56 62.47 24.55
CA GLU A 478 -24.91 61.76 23.43
C GLU A 478 -25.96 60.92 22.67
N PRO A 479 -26.11 61.10 21.35
CA PRO A 479 -27.15 60.47 20.56
C PRO A 479 -26.91 58.97 20.44
N VAL A 480 -27.93 58.17 20.74
CA VAL A 480 -27.92 56.71 20.60
C VAL A 480 -29.27 56.24 20.06
N ASP A 481 -29.29 55.12 19.34
CA ASP A 481 -30.54 54.52 18.88
C ASP A 481 -31.22 53.70 19.97
N VAL A 482 -30.43 53.01 20.79
CA VAL A 482 -30.91 52.16 21.90
C VAL A 482 -29.95 52.22 23.08
N LEU A 483 -30.49 51.94 24.27
CA LEU A 483 -29.73 51.72 25.51
C LEU A 483 -29.97 50.30 26.01
N LEU A 484 -28.90 49.52 26.21
CA LEU A 484 -28.95 48.20 26.82
C LEU A 484 -28.97 48.33 28.35
N GLU A 485 -29.54 47.35 29.06
CA GLU A 485 -29.80 47.45 30.50
C GLU A 485 -28.54 47.51 31.39
N ARG A 486 -27.36 47.18 30.85
CA ARG A 486 -26.08 47.16 31.54
C ARG A 486 -24.92 47.50 30.61
N GLU A 487 -23.74 47.72 31.19
CA GLU A 487 -22.47 47.84 30.46
C GLU A 487 -22.01 46.48 29.92
N ILE A 488 -21.70 46.42 28.62
CA ILE A 488 -21.22 45.23 27.89
C ILE A 488 -19.99 45.64 27.07
N PRO A 489 -18.76 45.51 27.63
CA PRO A 489 -17.53 45.99 27.00
C PRO A 489 -17.12 45.17 25.77
N GLU A 490 -17.69 43.98 25.56
CA GLU A 490 -17.35 43.10 24.43
C GLU A 490 -17.95 43.57 23.09
N ILE A 491 -18.84 44.57 23.09
CA ILE A 491 -19.44 45.11 21.87
C ILE A 491 -18.51 46.17 21.27
N VAL A 492 -18.16 46.01 20.00
CA VAL A 492 -17.33 46.97 19.25
C VAL A 492 -18.02 47.44 17.97
N PRO A 493 -17.64 48.61 17.41
CA PRO A 493 -18.15 49.04 16.10
C PRO A 493 -17.90 47.97 15.03
N GLY A 494 -18.90 47.71 14.20
CA GLY A 494 -18.91 46.65 13.20
C GLY A 494 -19.56 45.34 13.65
N ASP A 495 -19.75 45.12 14.95
CA ASP A 495 -20.42 43.93 15.48
C ASP A 495 -21.86 43.80 15.01
N TRP A 496 -22.35 42.55 14.99
CA TRP A 496 -23.76 42.26 14.77
C TRP A 496 -24.54 42.16 16.08
N VAL A 497 -25.74 42.73 16.09
CA VAL A 497 -26.71 42.63 17.18
C VAL A 497 -28.03 42.12 16.61
N LEU A 498 -28.69 41.21 17.33
CA LEU A 498 -30.01 40.70 16.96
C LEU A 498 -31.06 41.17 17.96
N PHE A 499 -32.09 41.85 17.47
CA PHE A 499 -33.25 42.19 18.26
C PHE A 499 -34.38 41.19 18.00
N GLU A 500 -34.92 40.65 19.09
CA GLU A 500 -36.04 39.72 19.07
C GLU A 500 -37.20 40.33 19.87
N ASN A 501 -38.41 40.35 19.31
CA ASN A 501 -39.64 40.44 20.09
C ASN A 501 -40.35 39.09 20.05
N PRO A 502 -40.26 38.28 21.12
CA PRO A 502 -40.90 36.96 21.17
C PRO A 502 -42.41 37.01 20.98
N ASN A 503 -43.07 38.10 21.38
CA ASN A 503 -44.53 38.24 21.34
C ASN A 503 -45.05 38.61 19.94
N ALA A 504 -44.22 39.29 19.13
CA ALA A 504 -44.57 39.67 17.76
C ALA A 504 -43.91 38.76 16.71
N SER A 505 -43.19 37.71 17.13
CA SER A 505 -42.35 36.87 16.27
C SER A 505 -41.41 37.67 15.35
N GLN A 506 -41.04 38.87 15.78
CA GLN A 506 -40.22 39.79 14.99
C GLN A 506 -38.76 39.63 15.35
N VAL A 507 -37.92 39.50 14.34
CA VAL A 507 -36.47 39.36 14.49
C VAL A 507 -35.78 40.28 13.49
N ARG A 508 -34.82 41.09 13.95
CA ARG A 508 -34.04 41.97 13.07
C ARG A 508 -32.57 41.96 13.50
N ALA A 509 -31.68 41.66 12.57
CA ALA A 509 -30.24 41.85 12.76
C ALA A 509 -29.84 43.25 12.30
N LEU A 510 -28.98 43.91 13.06
CA LEU A 510 -28.43 45.24 12.78
C LEU A 510 -26.93 45.23 13.10
N ARG A 511 -26.20 46.16 12.51
CA ARG A 511 -24.78 46.39 12.81
C ARG A 511 -24.63 47.50 13.84
N VAL A 512 -23.55 47.44 14.62
CA VAL A 512 -23.17 48.51 15.53
C VAL A 512 -22.35 49.54 14.75
N ALA A 513 -22.90 50.74 14.56
CA ALA A 513 -22.19 51.87 13.95
C ALA A 513 -21.23 52.52 14.96
N ALA A 514 -21.71 52.73 16.19
CA ALA A 514 -20.91 53.21 17.30
C ALA A 514 -21.44 52.66 18.63
N VAL A 515 -20.58 52.62 19.64
CA VAL A 515 -20.90 52.11 20.98
C VAL A 515 -20.28 53.03 22.03
N GLY A 516 -21.00 53.28 23.12
CA GLY A 516 -20.50 54.04 24.26
C GLY A 516 -21.19 53.66 25.56
N THR A 517 -20.49 53.79 26.69
CA THR A 517 -21.09 53.61 28.02
C THR A 517 -21.67 54.93 28.52
N GLN A 518 -22.93 54.92 28.94
CA GLN A 518 -23.61 56.10 29.47
C GLN A 518 -24.16 55.83 30.88
N SER A 519 -23.99 56.79 31.79
CA SER A 519 -24.69 56.75 33.09
C SER A 519 -26.08 57.35 32.91
N ARG A 520 -27.13 56.58 33.19
CA ARG A 520 -28.53 56.95 32.94
C ARG A 520 -29.36 56.82 34.20
N ALA A 521 -30.21 57.82 34.43
CA ALA A 521 -31.24 57.84 35.47
C ALA A 521 -32.59 58.07 34.79
N ASP A 522 -33.29 57.00 34.47
CA ASP A 522 -34.56 57.02 33.73
C ASP A 522 -35.39 55.78 34.07
N PHE A 523 -36.70 55.77 33.81
CA PHE A 523 -37.63 54.69 34.19
C PHE A 523 -37.62 54.35 35.70
N ALA A 524 -37.36 55.35 36.56
CA ALA A 524 -37.12 55.18 38.00
C ALA A 524 -35.97 54.18 38.34
N LEU A 525 -35.03 54.01 37.42
CA LEU A 525 -33.80 53.23 37.59
C LEU A 525 -32.59 54.16 37.45
N SER A 526 -31.46 53.77 38.02
CA SER A 526 -30.18 54.46 37.83
C SER A 526 -29.06 53.45 37.67
N GLY A 527 -28.24 53.61 36.64
CA GLY A 527 -27.15 52.69 36.35
C GLY A 527 -26.37 53.05 35.10
N LYS A 528 -25.34 52.25 34.80
CA LYS A 528 -24.61 52.34 33.54
C LYS A 528 -25.27 51.46 32.48
N ALA A 529 -25.42 52.00 31.29
CA ALA A 529 -26.01 51.35 30.12
C ALA A 529 -25.03 51.40 28.95
N THR A 530 -25.03 50.37 28.10
CA THR A 530 -24.37 50.44 26.80
C THR A 530 -25.31 51.07 25.78
N GLY A 531 -24.94 52.25 25.29
CA GLY A 531 -25.62 52.94 24.20
C GLY A 531 -25.07 52.51 22.85
N LEU A 532 -25.95 52.26 21.89
CA LEU A 532 -25.59 51.84 20.53
C LEU A 532 -26.18 52.82 19.51
N LEU A 533 -25.34 53.25 18.56
CA LEU A 533 -25.79 53.70 17.24
C LEU A 533 -25.77 52.51 16.30
N LEU A 534 -26.83 52.36 15.52
CA LEU A 534 -27.09 51.20 14.70
C LEU A 534 -26.95 51.54 13.22
N ALA A 535 -26.63 50.52 12.44
CA ALA A 535 -26.64 50.56 10.99
C ALA A 535 -27.41 49.34 10.46
N THR A 536 -27.98 49.49 9.27
CA THR A 536 -28.48 48.35 8.50
C THR A 536 -27.31 47.60 7.87
N GLU A 537 -27.59 46.51 7.16
CA GLU A 537 -26.59 45.78 6.39
C GLU A 537 -25.92 46.65 5.32
N ASN A 538 -26.63 47.66 4.79
CA ASN A 538 -26.23 48.40 3.60
C ASN A 538 -26.16 49.92 3.79
N GLY A 539 -26.20 50.43 5.03
CA GLY A 539 -26.14 51.87 5.31
C GLY A 539 -26.75 52.26 6.65
N ASP A 540 -27.09 53.53 6.79
CA ASP A 540 -27.59 54.12 8.04
C ASP A 540 -28.92 53.52 8.50
N PHE A 541 -29.12 53.44 9.81
CA PHE A 541 -30.39 53.05 10.41
C PHE A 541 -31.27 54.29 10.63
N THR A 542 -32.41 54.35 9.97
CA THR A 542 -33.23 55.57 9.90
C THR A 542 -34.46 55.53 10.82
N GLN A 543 -35.11 56.67 11.01
CA GLN A 543 -36.41 56.75 11.71
C GLN A 543 -37.51 55.93 11.01
N GLY A 544 -37.43 55.75 9.69
CA GLY A 544 -38.35 54.88 8.94
C GLY A 544 -38.20 53.42 9.35
N ASP A 545 -36.97 52.96 9.53
CA ASP A 545 -36.66 51.59 9.95
C ASP A 545 -37.17 51.31 11.37
N LYS A 546 -37.01 52.28 12.28
CA LYS A 546 -37.52 52.20 13.66
C LYS A 546 -39.03 52.01 13.71
N LYS A 547 -39.79 52.67 12.84
CA LYS A 547 -41.26 52.57 12.78
C LYS A 547 -41.75 51.19 12.34
N ASN A 548 -40.96 50.48 11.55
CA ASN A 548 -41.29 49.14 11.07
C ASN A 548 -40.97 48.03 12.09
N LEU A 549 -40.36 48.38 13.23
CA LEU A 549 -39.97 47.45 14.29
C LEU A 549 -40.85 47.63 15.54
N ASP A 550 -41.62 46.59 15.87
CA ASP A 550 -42.42 46.48 17.08
C ASP A 550 -41.56 46.00 18.25
N LEU A 551 -40.59 46.82 18.69
CA LEU A 551 -39.67 46.49 19.79
C LEU A 551 -39.92 47.39 21.01
N ASN A 552 -40.35 46.78 22.12
CA ASN A 552 -40.69 47.49 23.37
C ASN A 552 -39.69 47.14 24.48
N PHE A 553 -39.39 48.09 25.36
CA PHE A 553 -38.31 47.93 26.35
C PHE A 553 -38.49 46.74 27.31
N ARG A 554 -39.73 46.30 27.57
CA ARG A 554 -40.06 45.19 28.49
C ARG A 554 -39.99 43.80 27.84
N THR A 555 -40.18 43.70 26.53
CA THR A 555 -40.32 42.40 25.84
C THR A 555 -39.26 42.15 24.79
N ALA A 556 -38.62 43.20 24.28
CA ALA A 556 -37.54 43.08 23.32
C ALA A 556 -36.28 42.53 24.01
N ILE A 557 -35.59 41.65 23.30
CA ILE A 557 -34.32 41.05 23.74
C ILE A 557 -33.26 41.43 22.72
N ALA A 558 -32.13 41.94 23.20
CA ALA A 558 -30.93 42.11 22.40
C ALA A 558 -29.98 40.92 22.61
N ARG A 559 -29.56 40.30 21.51
CA ARG A 559 -28.48 39.32 21.49
C ARG A 559 -27.23 40.01 20.95
N VAL A 560 -26.17 39.95 21.74
CA VAL A 560 -24.95 40.77 21.55
C VAL A 560 -23.71 39.93 21.78
N ALA A 561 -22.53 40.57 21.81
CA ALA A 561 -21.22 39.94 21.85
C ALA A 561 -21.05 39.00 20.64
N SER A 562 -20.97 39.64 19.48
CA SER A 562 -20.92 38.98 18.17
C SER A 562 -19.56 38.35 17.95
N GLN A 563 -19.51 37.14 17.41
CA GLN A 563 -18.27 36.46 17.08
C GLN A 563 -18.41 35.72 15.77
N LEU A 564 -17.52 36.00 14.82
CA LEU A 564 -17.42 35.24 13.57
C LEU A 564 -16.86 33.84 13.86
N LEU A 565 -17.54 32.81 13.35
CA LEU A 565 -17.12 31.42 13.51
C LEU A 565 -16.36 30.94 12.28
N PRO A 566 -15.20 30.28 12.46
CA PRO A 566 -14.42 29.76 11.34
C PRO A 566 -15.13 28.55 10.73
N LEU A 567 -15.37 28.59 9.42
CA LEU A 567 -16.01 27.50 8.71
C LEU A 567 -15.05 26.31 8.55
N GLY A 568 -15.54 25.10 8.83
CA GLY A 568 -14.82 23.84 8.61
C GLY A 568 -15.01 23.30 7.19
N GLY A 569 -14.22 22.30 6.81
CA GLY A 569 -14.51 21.49 5.62
C GLY A 569 -15.59 20.45 5.91
N LEU A 570 -16.18 19.88 4.86
CA LEU A 570 -17.06 18.72 4.98
C LEU A 570 -16.21 17.46 5.19
N PRO A 571 -16.42 16.69 6.28
CA PRO A 571 -15.62 15.51 6.55
C PRO A 571 -15.92 14.39 5.55
N ILE A 572 -14.87 13.71 5.08
CA ILE A 572 -14.95 12.50 4.27
C ILE A 572 -14.95 11.32 5.25
N VAL A 573 -16.14 10.88 5.64
CA VAL A 573 -16.31 9.89 6.71
C VAL A 573 -16.13 8.44 6.26
N ASP A 574 -16.22 8.17 4.95
CA ASP A 574 -16.10 6.81 4.44
C ASP A 574 -14.69 6.25 4.68
N PRO A 575 -14.59 5.04 5.28
CA PRO A 575 -13.31 4.36 5.43
C PRO A 575 -12.74 4.00 4.06
N ILE A 576 -11.44 3.74 4.02
CA ILE A 576 -10.77 3.29 2.82
C ILE A 576 -10.93 1.78 2.76
N ALA A 577 -11.70 1.29 1.79
CA ALA A 577 -11.94 -0.13 1.65
C ALA A 577 -10.70 -0.89 1.12
N ALA A 578 -10.57 -2.16 1.48
CA ALA A 578 -9.65 -3.06 0.79
C ALA A 578 -9.99 -3.11 -0.70
N GLY A 579 -8.97 -3.20 -1.56
CA GLY A 579 -9.07 -3.12 -3.01
C GLY A 579 -9.09 -1.68 -3.55
N THR A 580 -9.07 -0.65 -2.70
CA THR A 580 -8.97 0.76 -3.17
C THR A 580 -7.68 0.94 -3.98
N LYS A 581 -7.81 1.46 -5.21
CA LYS A 581 -6.67 1.64 -6.14
C LYS A 581 -6.15 3.08 -6.22
N SER A 582 -6.78 4.03 -5.55
CA SER A 582 -6.33 5.41 -5.56
C SER A 582 -6.48 6.09 -4.20
N LEU A 583 -5.50 6.90 -3.85
CA LEU A 583 -5.48 7.67 -2.61
C LEU A 583 -5.17 9.14 -2.91
N THR A 584 -6.10 10.03 -2.55
CA THR A 584 -5.88 11.48 -2.64
C THR A 584 -5.23 11.98 -1.36
N LEU A 585 -4.05 12.60 -1.50
CA LEU A 585 -3.27 13.21 -0.42
C LEU A 585 -3.90 14.54 0.02
N ASP A 586 -3.52 15.02 1.19
CA ASP A 586 -4.01 16.26 1.80
C ASP A 586 -3.61 17.56 1.06
N GLY A 587 -2.77 17.47 0.03
CA GLY A 587 -2.35 18.64 -0.73
C GLY A 587 -1.53 18.29 -1.98
N LEU A 588 -0.81 19.28 -2.50
CA LEU A 588 0.05 19.13 -3.68
C LEU A 588 1.43 18.58 -3.28
N TYR A 589 1.82 17.47 -3.89
CA TYR A 589 3.14 16.82 -3.77
C TYR A 589 3.70 16.57 -5.17
N LEU A 590 4.63 17.43 -5.61
CA LEU A 590 5.16 17.42 -6.99
C LEU A 590 6.37 16.51 -7.20
N ASP A 591 6.99 16.07 -6.11
CA ASP A 591 8.24 15.30 -6.11
C ASP A 591 7.99 13.79 -5.92
N VAL A 592 6.73 13.38 -5.75
CA VAL A 592 6.32 11.96 -5.72
C VAL A 592 6.17 11.49 -7.16
N ILE A 593 6.85 10.40 -7.52
CA ILE A 593 6.95 9.91 -8.91
C ILE A 593 6.41 8.49 -9.06
N VAL A 594 5.98 8.17 -10.27
CA VAL A 594 5.57 6.82 -10.67
C VAL A 594 6.76 5.86 -10.59
N GLY A 595 6.52 4.64 -10.11
CA GLY A 595 7.50 3.57 -9.93
C GLY A 595 8.19 3.58 -8.56
N SER A 596 8.07 4.66 -7.78
CA SER A 596 8.56 4.69 -6.40
C SER A 596 7.63 3.92 -5.46
N ALA A 597 8.21 3.30 -4.44
CA ALA A 597 7.45 2.68 -3.36
C ALA A 597 6.96 3.73 -2.36
N ILE A 598 5.80 3.47 -1.76
CA ILE A 598 5.21 4.26 -0.69
C ILE A 598 4.71 3.31 0.40
N SER A 599 5.06 3.60 1.64
CA SER A 599 4.58 2.86 2.80
C SER A 599 3.34 3.54 3.34
N ILE A 600 2.27 2.81 3.63
CA ILE A 600 1.08 3.34 4.30
C ILE A 600 0.90 2.66 5.66
N VAL A 601 0.45 3.40 6.66
CA VAL A 601 0.20 2.91 8.02
C VAL A 601 -1.02 3.62 8.60
N GLY A 602 -1.94 2.87 9.20
CA GLY A 602 -3.13 3.42 9.82
C GLY A 602 -3.87 2.38 10.66
N GLU A 603 -4.92 2.82 11.35
CA GLU A 603 -5.85 1.95 12.03
C GLU A 603 -6.72 1.19 11.03
N ARG A 604 -6.90 -0.10 11.25
CA ARG A 604 -7.73 -0.96 10.41
C ARG A 604 -9.21 -0.68 10.63
N ALA A 605 -9.94 -0.48 9.53
CA ALA A 605 -11.39 -0.25 9.60
C ALA A 605 -12.18 -1.54 9.91
N ASP A 606 -11.62 -2.70 9.55
CA ASP A 606 -12.19 -4.02 9.85
C ASP A 606 -11.73 -4.62 11.19
N ALA A 607 -10.71 -4.03 11.82
CA ALA A 607 -10.18 -4.43 13.11
C ALA A 607 -9.82 -3.19 13.96
N PRO A 608 -10.81 -2.54 14.59
CA PRO A 608 -10.59 -1.33 15.39
C PRO A 608 -9.52 -1.51 16.47
N GLY A 609 -8.67 -0.50 16.66
CA GLY A 609 -7.53 -0.51 17.57
C GLY A 609 -6.26 -1.19 17.04
N LEU A 610 -6.32 -1.94 15.94
CA LEU A 610 -5.15 -2.52 15.29
C LEU A 610 -4.53 -1.52 14.31
N ILE A 611 -3.32 -1.04 14.61
CA ILE A 611 -2.50 -0.26 13.67
C ILE A 611 -1.71 -1.24 12.80
N ASP A 612 -1.90 -1.15 11.50
CA ASP A 612 -1.22 -2.01 10.52
C ASP A 612 -0.75 -1.16 9.33
N GLY A 613 0.07 -1.75 8.46
CA GLY A 613 0.57 -1.06 7.28
C GLY A 613 0.94 -2.00 6.15
N GLU A 614 1.22 -1.40 5.00
CA GLU A 614 1.67 -2.09 3.80
C GLU A 614 2.53 -1.16 2.95
N THR A 615 3.37 -1.73 2.08
CA THR A 615 4.14 -0.97 1.09
C THR A 615 3.59 -1.25 -0.30
N LEU A 616 3.32 -0.19 -1.07
CA LEU A 616 2.76 -0.23 -2.40
C LEU A 616 3.70 0.45 -3.39
N VAL A 617 3.64 0.08 -4.67
CA VAL A 617 4.33 0.80 -5.75
C VAL A 617 3.37 1.75 -6.44
N ILE A 618 3.76 3.01 -6.59
CA ILE A 618 2.96 4.03 -7.25
C ILE A 618 2.92 3.72 -8.75
N ALA A 619 1.75 3.38 -9.28
CA ALA A 619 1.55 3.08 -10.70
C ALA A 619 1.17 4.33 -11.50
N ASP A 620 0.51 5.29 -10.86
CA ASP A 620 0.10 6.55 -11.47
C ASP A 620 0.14 7.69 -10.45
N VAL A 621 0.36 8.91 -10.94
CA VAL A 621 0.27 10.14 -10.15
C VAL A 621 -0.53 11.14 -10.97
N THR A 622 -1.63 11.62 -10.41
CA THR A 622 -2.46 12.67 -11.02
C THR A 622 -2.60 13.83 -10.04
N HIS A 623 -2.61 15.06 -10.55
CA HIS A 623 -2.89 16.25 -9.75
C HIS A 623 -4.26 16.79 -10.16
N VAL A 624 -5.21 16.77 -9.23
CA VAL A 624 -6.60 17.18 -9.47
C VAL A 624 -6.94 18.29 -8.48
N GLY A 625 -7.27 19.48 -8.98
CA GLY A 625 -7.73 20.58 -8.13
C GLY A 625 -6.70 21.07 -7.12
N GLY A 626 -5.41 20.92 -7.40
CA GLY A 626 -4.32 21.24 -6.47
C GLY A 626 -4.02 20.17 -5.41
N PHE A 627 -4.61 18.98 -5.53
CA PHE A 627 -4.28 17.81 -4.70
C PHE A 627 -3.56 16.75 -5.52
N THR A 628 -2.67 15.99 -4.90
CA THR A 628 -2.05 14.81 -5.52
C THR A 628 -2.90 13.56 -5.23
N THR A 629 -3.25 12.81 -6.27
CA THR A 629 -3.85 11.49 -6.18
C THR A 629 -2.85 10.46 -6.67
N LEU A 630 -2.57 9.47 -5.82
CA LEU A 630 -1.72 8.33 -6.14
C LEU A 630 -2.59 7.19 -6.65
N GLY A 631 -2.22 6.59 -7.77
CA GLY A 631 -2.84 5.38 -8.31
C GLY A 631 -1.94 4.17 -8.14
N PHE A 632 -2.55 3.02 -7.86
CA PHE A 632 -1.88 1.74 -7.63
C PHE A 632 -2.41 0.70 -8.63
N ALA A 633 -1.52 -0.15 -9.14
CA ALA A 633 -1.91 -1.23 -10.06
C ALA A 633 -2.75 -2.28 -9.32
N GLU A 634 -2.27 -2.66 -8.14
CA GLU A 634 -2.99 -3.47 -7.16
C GLU A 634 -3.68 -2.56 -6.15
N GLY A 635 -4.88 -2.94 -5.71
CA GLY A 635 -5.56 -2.19 -4.65
C GLY A 635 -4.96 -2.52 -3.29
N LEU A 636 -5.22 -1.66 -2.29
CA LEU A 636 -4.83 -1.91 -0.90
C LEU A 636 -5.29 -3.29 -0.43
N SER A 637 -4.44 -4.04 0.26
CA SER A 637 -4.79 -5.37 0.78
C SER A 637 -5.74 -5.31 1.97
N ARG A 638 -5.75 -4.19 2.69
CA ARG A 638 -6.53 -3.98 3.93
C ARG A 638 -7.44 -2.75 3.85
N SER A 639 -8.38 -2.65 4.78
CA SER A 639 -9.22 -1.46 4.95
C SER A 639 -8.71 -0.59 6.11
N TYR A 640 -8.81 0.73 5.97
CA TYR A 640 -8.25 1.68 6.94
C TYR A 640 -9.23 2.81 7.30
N VAL A 641 -9.13 3.27 8.54
CA VAL A 641 -9.78 4.50 9.01
C VAL A 641 -9.06 5.69 8.37
N ARG A 642 -9.76 6.46 7.54
CA ARG A 642 -9.17 7.51 6.69
C ARG A 642 -8.35 8.55 7.46
N THR A 643 -8.86 9.03 8.59
CA THR A 643 -8.19 10.06 9.41
C THR A 643 -6.90 9.56 10.06
N SER A 644 -6.78 8.25 10.28
CA SER A 644 -5.59 7.62 10.85
C SER A 644 -4.51 7.30 9.81
N LEU A 645 -4.88 7.13 8.54
CA LEU A 645 -3.98 6.64 7.50
C LEU A 645 -2.94 7.72 7.12
N LYS A 646 -1.67 7.38 7.31
CA LYS A 646 -0.51 8.18 6.90
C LYS A 646 0.30 7.42 5.87
N ALA A 647 0.94 8.17 4.97
CA ALA A 647 1.84 7.64 3.96
C ALA A 647 3.26 8.17 4.15
N ASN A 648 4.25 7.28 3.97
CA ASN A 648 5.66 7.60 3.97
C ASN A 648 6.25 7.32 2.57
N ALA A 649 6.75 8.36 1.91
CA ALA A 649 7.34 8.27 0.57
C ALA A 649 8.88 8.17 0.57
N ASN A 650 9.52 8.17 1.74
CA ASN A 650 10.97 7.97 1.91
C ASN A 650 11.34 6.48 1.87
N VAL A 651 10.93 5.76 0.83
CA VAL A 651 11.12 4.32 0.73
C VAL A 651 12.26 3.98 -0.23
N ALA A 652 13.28 3.26 0.27
CA ALA A 652 14.37 2.76 -0.56
C ALA A 652 14.28 1.23 -0.73
N PRO A 653 14.59 0.70 -1.92
CA PRO A 653 14.78 -0.74 -2.10
C PRO A 653 16.07 -1.19 -1.41
N ALA A 654 16.03 -2.36 -0.78
CA ALA A 654 17.17 -2.98 -0.14
C ALA A 654 17.21 -4.49 -0.42
N THR A 655 18.41 -5.06 -0.41
CA THR A 655 18.63 -6.51 -0.55
C THR A 655 19.44 -7.05 0.61
N HIS A 656 19.20 -8.32 0.93
CA HIS A 656 19.97 -9.05 1.92
C HIS A 656 21.45 -9.15 1.49
N GLY A 657 22.35 -9.09 2.45
CA GLY A 657 23.79 -9.22 2.27
C GLY A 657 24.55 -7.95 2.63
N GLU A 658 25.86 -8.12 2.84
CA GLU A 658 26.80 -7.08 3.25
C GLU A 658 27.89 -6.91 2.20
N PHE A 659 28.14 -5.66 1.81
CA PHE A 659 29.24 -5.32 0.90
C PHE A 659 30.62 -5.55 1.54
N GLY A 660 31.58 -5.97 0.72
CA GLY A 660 32.98 -6.11 1.10
C GLY A 660 33.91 -5.98 -0.11
N GLU A 661 35.15 -5.60 0.18
CA GLU A 661 36.25 -5.60 -0.77
C GLU A 661 37.45 -6.34 -0.16
N GLU A 662 38.16 -7.12 -0.97
CA GLU A 662 39.36 -7.84 -0.57
C GLU A 662 40.39 -7.95 -1.70
N ALA A 663 41.66 -8.14 -1.33
CA ALA A 663 42.69 -8.56 -2.26
C ALA A 663 42.68 -10.09 -2.36
N LEU A 664 42.38 -10.63 -3.54
CA LEU A 664 42.36 -12.08 -3.78
C LEU A 664 43.76 -12.67 -3.81
N GLY A 665 44.72 -11.92 -4.36
CA GLY A 665 46.12 -12.34 -4.39
C GLY A 665 46.91 -11.74 -5.56
N SER A 666 48.03 -12.42 -5.85
CA SER A 666 49.01 -12.03 -6.87
C SER A 666 48.80 -12.85 -8.14
N GLY A 667 48.60 -12.17 -9.27
CA GLY A 667 48.57 -12.82 -10.58
C GLY A 667 49.93 -13.40 -10.97
N ASP A 668 49.93 -14.48 -11.74
CA ASP A 668 51.11 -15.10 -12.34
C ASP A 668 50.83 -15.51 -13.79
N ALA A 669 51.49 -14.84 -14.74
CA ALA A 669 51.32 -15.08 -16.17
C ALA A 669 51.76 -16.49 -16.64
N LEU A 670 52.50 -17.23 -15.82
CA LEU A 670 52.91 -18.60 -16.11
C LEU A 670 51.80 -19.62 -15.83
N LEU A 671 50.84 -19.29 -14.95
CA LEU A 671 49.79 -20.20 -14.54
C LEU A 671 48.59 -20.11 -15.48
N ALA A 672 48.24 -21.24 -16.09
CA ALA A 672 46.96 -21.41 -16.78
C ALA A 672 45.84 -21.63 -15.75
N HIS A 673 44.65 -21.09 -16.00
CA HIS A 673 43.48 -21.23 -15.12
C HIS A 673 43.76 -20.89 -13.66
N GLN A 674 44.61 -19.88 -13.41
CA GLN A 674 44.85 -19.42 -12.05
C GLN A 674 43.51 -19.05 -11.41
N ALA A 675 43.31 -19.48 -10.16
CA ALA A 675 42.05 -19.31 -9.45
C ALA A 675 42.26 -18.83 -8.02
N PHE A 676 41.30 -18.07 -7.52
CA PHE A 676 41.29 -17.57 -6.15
C PHE A 676 39.95 -17.86 -5.47
N LYS A 677 39.98 -18.24 -4.19
CA LYS A 677 38.80 -18.42 -3.35
C LYS A 677 38.44 -17.09 -2.68
N LEU A 678 37.16 -16.71 -2.68
CA LEU A 678 36.67 -15.56 -1.92
C LEU A 678 36.76 -15.85 -0.41
N SER A 679 37.20 -14.88 0.40
CA SER A 679 37.36 -15.11 1.85
C SER A 679 36.03 -15.14 2.60
N ARG A 680 35.03 -14.37 2.14
CA ARG A 680 33.68 -14.43 2.71
C ARG A 680 32.85 -15.44 1.92
N PRO A 681 32.26 -16.46 2.57
CA PRO A 681 31.40 -17.41 1.89
C PRO A 681 30.09 -16.74 1.44
N GLN A 682 29.29 -17.44 0.64
CA GLN A 682 27.95 -17.02 0.23
C GLN A 682 27.92 -15.72 -0.59
N LEU A 683 28.57 -15.73 -1.76
CA LEU A 683 28.46 -14.65 -2.73
C LEU A 683 26.98 -14.35 -3.03
N THR A 684 26.59 -13.10 -2.91
CA THR A 684 25.23 -12.66 -3.17
C THR A 684 24.95 -12.68 -4.67
N PHE A 685 23.85 -13.35 -5.03
CA PHE A 685 23.24 -13.33 -6.36
C PHE A 685 21.93 -12.54 -6.31
N VAL A 686 21.72 -11.71 -7.32
CA VAL A 686 20.50 -10.91 -7.50
C VAL A 686 19.77 -11.38 -8.76
N PRO A 687 18.43 -11.22 -8.83
CA PRO A 687 17.70 -11.46 -10.07
C PRO A 687 18.28 -10.62 -11.20
N ALA A 688 18.56 -11.25 -12.33
CA ALA A 688 19.08 -10.57 -13.51
C ALA A 688 18.49 -11.17 -14.76
N ALA A 689 18.43 -10.36 -15.81
CA ALA A 689 18.02 -10.83 -17.12
C ALA A 689 19.23 -11.58 -17.75
N THR A 690 19.52 -12.78 -17.26
CA THR A 690 20.49 -13.74 -17.83
C THR A 690 19.78 -15.06 -18.07
N ASP A 691 20.41 -16.00 -18.77
CA ASP A 691 19.79 -17.32 -19.00
C ASP A 691 19.54 -18.07 -17.68
N ARG A 692 20.42 -17.86 -16.68
CA ARG A 692 20.29 -18.42 -15.33
C ARG A 692 19.33 -17.64 -14.43
N GLY A 693 18.95 -16.43 -14.83
CA GLY A 693 18.11 -15.53 -14.05
C GLY A 693 18.79 -14.85 -12.86
N THR A 694 20.11 -14.99 -12.74
CA THR A 694 20.91 -14.32 -11.71
C THR A 694 22.11 -13.63 -12.31
N ALA A 695 22.57 -12.58 -11.65
CA ALA A 695 23.93 -12.05 -11.78
C ALA A 695 24.61 -12.07 -10.41
N THR A 696 25.92 -12.29 -10.40
CA THR A 696 26.70 -12.06 -9.19
C THR A 696 26.76 -10.56 -8.90
N THR A 697 27.05 -10.23 -7.65
CA THR A 697 27.43 -8.87 -7.25
C THR A 697 28.95 -8.65 -7.33
N LEU A 698 29.69 -9.62 -7.86
CA LEU A 698 31.14 -9.64 -7.88
C LEU A 698 31.67 -8.74 -9.00
N VAL A 699 32.64 -7.92 -8.64
CA VAL A 699 33.47 -7.17 -9.58
C VAL A 699 34.92 -7.46 -9.24
N VAL A 700 35.62 -8.09 -10.17
CA VAL A 700 37.05 -8.39 -10.09
C VAL A 700 37.84 -7.33 -10.84
N ARG A 701 38.89 -6.80 -10.21
CA ARG A 701 39.84 -5.88 -10.83
C ARG A 701 41.24 -6.47 -10.82
N VAL A 702 41.95 -6.33 -11.92
CA VAL A 702 43.37 -6.70 -12.04
C VAL A 702 44.15 -5.47 -12.44
N ASP A 703 45.13 -5.08 -11.61
CA ASP A 703 45.86 -3.81 -11.75
C ASP A 703 44.91 -2.59 -11.82
N GLY A 704 43.80 -2.65 -11.09
CA GLY A 704 42.75 -1.63 -11.07
C GLY A 704 41.78 -1.66 -12.26
N VAL A 705 42.02 -2.48 -13.28
CA VAL A 705 41.13 -2.63 -14.45
C VAL A 705 40.05 -3.65 -14.15
N ALA A 706 38.77 -3.31 -14.35
CA ALA A 706 37.67 -4.25 -14.18
C ALA A 706 37.67 -5.28 -15.29
N TRP A 707 37.65 -6.56 -14.92
CA TRP A 707 37.50 -7.67 -15.84
C TRP A 707 36.02 -8.06 -15.94
N SER A 708 35.63 -8.69 -17.05
CA SER A 708 34.24 -9.08 -17.30
C SER A 708 33.96 -10.50 -16.81
N GLU A 709 32.87 -10.69 -16.09
CA GLU A 709 32.39 -12.04 -15.75
C GLU A 709 31.79 -12.70 -17.00
N VAL A 710 32.15 -13.97 -17.23
CA VAL A 710 31.53 -14.83 -18.24
C VAL A 710 31.04 -16.13 -17.60
N GLU A 711 29.98 -16.73 -18.15
CA GLU A 711 29.44 -17.99 -17.62
C GLU A 711 30.43 -19.16 -17.73
N ALA A 712 31.20 -19.17 -18.82
CA ALA A 712 32.27 -20.11 -19.09
C ALA A 712 33.35 -19.43 -19.92
N LEU A 713 34.61 -19.82 -19.72
CA LEU A 713 35.75 -19.27 -20.45
C LEU A 713 35.82 -19.75 -21.91
N TYR A 714 35.11 -20.83 -22.25
CA TYR A 714 35.22 -21.52 -23.55
C TYR A 714 34.98 -20.62 -24.76
N ASP A 715 34.05 -19.67 -24.68
CA ASP A 715 33.73 -18.76 -25.79
C ASP A 715 34.63 -17.50 -25.84
N ALA A 716 35.53 -17.32 -24.87
CA ALA A 716 36.39 -16.14 -24.77
C ALA A 716 37.65 -16.26 -25.63
N GLY A 717 38.06 -15.17 -26.25
CA GLY A 717 39.32 -15.09 -26.99
C GLY A 717 40.56 -15.03 -26.07
N PRO A 718 41.77 -15.30 -26.60
CA PRO A 718 43.00 -15.38 -25.82
C PRO A 718 43.43 -14.06 -25.14
N ASP A 719 42.96 -12.93 -25.66
CA ASP A 719 43.26 -11.59 -25.13
C ASP A 719 42.13 -11.00 -24.27
N ASP A 720 41.00 -11.70 -24.15
CA ASP A 720 39.83 -11.21 -23.45
C ASP A 720 40.07 -11.17 -21.93
N GLN A 721 39.86 -10.00 -21.32
CA GLN A 721 39.98 -9.79 -19.88
C GLN A 721 38.74 -10.30 -19.15
N VAL A 722 38.63 -11.63 -19.06
CA VAL A 722 37.45 -12.30 -18.51
C VAL A 722 37.79 -13.23 -17.35
N TYR A 723 36.81 -13.47 -16.49
CA TYR A 723 36.86 -14.50 -15.45
C TYR A 723 35.54 -15.25 -15.38
N ALA A 724 35.58 -16.48 -14.89
CA ALA A 724 34.38 -17.27 -14.59
C ALA A 724 34.28 -17.52 -13.07
N VAL A 725 33.05 -17.56 -12.59
CA VAL A 725 32.74 -17.85 -11.18
C VAL A 725 32.29 -19.30 -11.04
N ARG A 726 32.90 -20.02 -10.10
CA ARG A 726 32.57 -21.42 -9.76
C ARG A 726 32.16 -21.52 -8.31
N ILE A 727 31.14 -22.33 -8.03
CA ILE A 727 30.72 -22.64 -6.66
C ILE A 727 31.11 -24.09 -6.40
N ASP A 728 31.97 -24.29 -5.40
CA ASP A 728 32.42 -25.60 -4.97
C ASP A 728 31.34 -26.33 -4.17
N ASP A 729 31.59 -27.60 -3.86
CA ASP A 729 30.71 -28.47 -3.08
C ASP A 729 30.44 -27.95 -1.66
N ASP A 730 31.47 -27.37 -1.03
CA ASP A 730 31.45 -26.70 0.28
C ASP A 730 30.74 -25.33 0.25
N GLY A 731 30.27 -24.90 -0.93
CA GLY A 731 29.64 -23.60 -1.14
C GLY A 731 30.63 -22.43 -1.24
N ALA A 732 31.94 -22.71 -1.29
CA ALA A 732 32.94 -21.69 -1.55
C ALA A 732 32.84 -21.19 -2.98
N THR A 733 33.11 -19.89 -3.15
CA THR A 733 33.16 -19.27 -4.47
C THR A 733 34.60 -19.12 -4.92
N ARG A 734 34.90 -19.62 -6.12
CA ARG A 734 36.19 -19.48 -6.79
C ARG A 734 36.05 -18.62 -8.04
N VAL A 735 37.00 -17.71 -8.22
CA VAL A 735 37.19 -16.92 -9.44
C VAL A 735 38.28 -17.59 -10.27
N VAL A 736 37.96 -17.98 -11.49
CA VAL A 736 38.87 -18.70 -12.40
C VAL A 736 39.17 -17.84 -13.62
N PHE A 737 40.46 -17.67 -13.93
CA PHE A 737 40.94 -16.86 -15.05
C PHE A 737 41.30 -17.70 -16.28
N GLY A 738 41.61 -17.04 -17.39
CA GLY A 738 41.93 -17.70 -18.65
C GLY A 738 43.26 -18.45 -18.65
N ASP A 739 43.42 -19.34 -19.63
CA ASP A 739 44.64 -20.11 -19.91
C ASP A 739 45.50 -19.48 -21.03
N GLY A 740 45.11 -18.33 -21.57
CA GLY A 740 45.75 -17.66 -22.70
C GLY A 740 45.30 -18.18 -24.07
N LEU A 741 44.35 -19.12 -24.12
CA LEU A 741 43.60 -19.53 -25.31
C LEU A 741 42.12 -19.13 -25.18
N HIS A 742 41.55 -19.46 -24.02
CA HIS A 742 40.17 -19.21 -23.61
C HIS A 742 40.18 -18.17 -22.47
N GLY A 743 40.29 -16.89 -22.85
CA GLY A 743 40.53 -15.78 -21.94
C GLY A 743 42.00 -15.52 -21.64
N LYS A 744 42.31 -14.29 -21.29
CA LYS A 744 43.65 -13.81 -20.97
C LYS A 744 44.15 -14.36 -19.64
N ARG A 745 45.43 -14.74 -19.58
CA ARG A 745 46.12 -15.04 -18.31
C ARG A 745 46.31 -13.78 -17.48
N LEU A 746 46.39 -13.96 -16.17
CA LEU A 746 46.69 -12.86 -15.27
C LEU A 746 48.10 -12.30 -15.54
N PRO A 747 48.28 -10.97 -15.55
CA PRO A 747 49.61 -10.38 -15.50
C PRO A 747 50.27 -10.68 -14.15
N THR A 748 51.58 -10.93 -14.18
CA THR A 748 52.36 -11.12 -12.95
C THR A 748 52.40 -9.81 -12.16
N GLY A 749 51.95 -9.85 -10.91
CA GLY A 749 51.91 -8.69 -10.02
C GLY A 749 51.88 -9.09 -8.54
N SER A 750 51.86 -8.10 -7.64
CA SER A 750 51.77 -8.34 -6.19
C SER A 750 50.46 -7.78 -5.66
N LEU A 751 49.60 -8.64 -5.12
CA LEU A 751 48.25 -8.29 -4.65
C LEU A 751 47.46 -7.45 -5.67
N ASN A 752 47.68 -7.72 -6.96
CA ASN A 752 47.10 -6.95 -8.05
C ASN A 752 45.69 -7.39 -8.42
N VAL A 753 45.21 -8.52 -7.89
CA VAL A 753 43.86 -9.01 -8.10
C VAL A 753 43.01 -8.67 -6.89
N THR A 754 42.00 -7.83 -7.08
CA THR A 754 41.04 -7.44 -6.04
C THR A 754 39.62 -7.81 -6.44
N ALA A 755 38.78 -8.03 -5.44
CA ALA A 755 37.38 -8.34 -5.62
C ALA A 755 36.52 -7.47 -4.71
N SER A 756 35.44 -6.93 -5.26
CA SER A 756 34.37 -6.29 -4.49
C SER A 756 33.08 -7.06 -4.75
N TYR A 757 32.37 -7.42 -3.68
CA TYR A 757 31.17 -8.24 -3.77
C TYR A 757 30.33 -8.11 -2.51
N ARG A 758 29.13 -8.70 -2.54
CA ARG A 758 28.27 -8.81 -1.37
C ARG A 758 28.26 -10.24 -0.86
N SER A 759 28.19 -10.42 0.46
CA SER A 759 28.09 -11.71 1.13
C SER A 759 26.76 -11.79 1.88
N GLY A 760 25.98 -12.84 1.62
CA GLY A 760 24.66 -13.05 2.17
C GLY A 760 23.67 -13.45 1.08
N MET A 761 22.99 -14.58 1.28
CA MET A 761 22.08 -15.16 0.30
C MET A 761 21.03 -16.03 0.97
N GLY A 762 19.99 -16.42 0.21
CA GLY A 762 19.07 -17.46 0.60
C GLY A 762 17.99 -17.04 1.61
N VAL A 763 17.30 -18.06 2.11
CA VAL A 763 16.03 -17.95 2.85
C VAL A 763 16.16 -17.29 4.21
N ALA A 764 17.37 -17.25 4.78
CA ALA A 764 17.63 -16.54 6.03
C ALA A 764 17.28 -15.05 5.93
N GLY A 765 17.37 -14.47 4.73
CA GLY A 765 16.95 -13.09 4.48
C GLY A 765 15.43 -12.87 4.47
N GLN A 766 14.57 -13.91 4.51
CA GLN A 766 13.11 -13.72 4.55
C GLN A 766 12.64 -13.32 5.95
N VAL A 767 12.91 -12.07 6.31
CA VAL A 767 12.56 -11.51 7.60
C VAL A 767 11.14 -10.93 7.60
N ALA A 768 10.48 -10.98 8.76
CA ALA A 768 9.11 -10.51 8.93
C ALA A 768 8.98 -8.99 8.67
N GLU A 769 7.74 -8.51 8.50
CA GLU A 769 7.47 -7.08 8.57
C GLU A 769 7.87 -6.51 9.93
N GLN A 770 8.24 -5.24 9.95
CA GLN A 770 8.66 -4.49 11.14
C GLN A 770 9.89 -5.05 11.88
N SER A 771 10.62 -6.01 11.30
CA SER A 771 11.86 -6.52 11.90
C SER A 771 13.10 -5.70 11.54
N LEU A 772 13.13 -5.05 10.36
CA LEU A 772 14.28 -4.28 9.88
C LEU A 772 14.25 -2.86 10.44
N THR A 773 14.72 -2.69 11.68
CA THR A 773 14.58 -1.43 12.44
C THR A 773 15.91 -0.83 12.90
N LEU A 774 17.00 -1.59 12.87
CA LEU A 774 18.29 -1.17 13.43
C LEU A 774 19.24 -0.67 12.35
N LEU A 775 19.50 0.64 12.31
CA LEU A 775 20.55 1.22 11.46
C LEU A 775 21.94 0.86 12.01
N LYS A 776 22.75 0.11 11.25
CA LYS A 776 24.11 -0.27 11.67
C LYS A 776 25.05 0.94 11.66
N SER A 777 24.88 1.83 10.69
CA SER A 777 25.39 3.21 10.72
C SER A 777 24.22 4.14 10.40
N ARG A 778 24.04 5.20 11.21
CA ARG A 778 22.94 6.16 11.04
C ARG A 778 23.41 7.31 10.15
N PRO A 779 22.91 7.44 8.90
CA PRO A 779 23.20 8.63 8.08
C PRO A 779 22.68 9.88 8.79
N LEU A 780 23.41 10.99 8.64
CA LEU A 780 23.04 12.26 9.26
C LEU A 780 21.65 12.71 8.81
N GLY A 781 20.78 13.08 9.75
CA GLY A 781 19.40 13.52 9.49
C GLY A 781 18.37 12.40 9.27
N ILE A 782 18.76 11.13 9.36
CA ILE A 782 17.83 9.99 9.41
C ILE A 782 17.57 9.62 10.86
N ARG A 783 16.31 9.58 11.28
CA ARG A 783 15.86 9.24 12.64
C ARG A 783 15.66 7.74 12.86
N ALA A 784 14.99 7.08 11.92
CA ALA A 784 14.60 5.68 12.04
C ALA A 784 14.44 5.03 10.66
N VAL A 785 14.37 3.71 10.64
CA VAL A 785 14.05 2.89 9.47
C VAL A 785 13.11 1.76 9.88
N ILE A 786 12.22 1.35 8.98
CA ILE A 786 11.34 0.21 9.18
C ILE A 786 10.93 -0.41 7.83
N ASN A 787 10.78 -1.73 7.77
CA ASN A 787 10.06 -2.38 6.68
C ASN A 787 8.59 -2.59 7.06
N ARG A 788 7.63 -2.11 6.25
CA ARG A 788 6.19 -2.34 6.48
C ARG A 788 5.60 -3.50 5.67
N SER A 789 6.47 -4.19 4.94
CA SER A 789 6.17 -5.46 4.28
C SER A 789 7.29 -6.45 4.62
N PRO A 790 7.01 -7.76 4.70
CA PRO A 790 8.05 -8.76 4.93
C PRO A 790 9.03 -8.79 3.75
N ALA A 791 10.28 -9.18 4.01
CA ALA A 791 11.27 -9.37 2.95
C ALA A 791 10.93 -10.64 2.13
N ARG A 792 11.03 -10.54 0.80
CA ARG A 792 10.59 -11.60 -0.14
C ARG A 792 11.60 -11.82 -1.27
N GLY A 793 11.34 -12.76 -2.16
CA GLY A 793 12.16 -12.99 -3.36
C GLY A 793 13.45 -13.77 -3.14
N ALA A 794 13.78 -14.14 -1.89
CA ALA A 794 14.86 -15.09 -1.65
C ALA A 794 14.49 -16.48 -2.17
N ALA A 795 15.49 -17.17 -2.72
CA ALA A 795 15.40 -18.57 -3.11
C ALA A 795 16.58 -19.35 -2.50
N PRO A 796 16.36 -20.61 -2.06
CA PRO A 796 17.47 -21.46 -1.66
C PRO A 796 18.35 -21.80 -2.87
N ALA A 797 19.60 -22.21 -2.60
CA ALA A 797 20.43 -22.81 -3.62
C ALA A 797 19.80 -24.11 -4.13
N GLU A 798 20.11 -24.47 -5.37
CA GLU A 798 19.58 -25.66 -5.99
C GLU A 798 20.06 -26.93 -5.28
N THR A 799 19.12 -27.84 -5.01
CA THR A 799 19.47 -29.13 -4.42
C THR A 799 19.97 -30.11 -5.50
N LEU A 800 20.63 -31.18 -5.08
CA LEU A 800 21.05 -32.23 -6.00
C LEU A 800 19.86 -32.88 -6.73
N ALA A 801 18.77 -33.15 -6.02
CA ALA A 801 17.57 -33.72 -6.63
C ALA A 801 16.99 -32.83 -7.73
N ASP A 802 17.04 -31.52 -7.54
CA ASP A 802 16.62 -30.53 -8.54
C ASP A 802 17.55 -30.54 -9.76
N ALA A 803 18.86 -30.53 -9.52
CA ALA A 803 19.86 -30.55 -10.58
C ALA A 803 19.73 -31.78 -11.49
N ARG A 804 19.33 -32.96 -10.95
CA ARG A 804 19.06 -34.17 -11.75
C ARG A 804 17.97 -33.97 -12.80
N ILE A 805 17.02 -33.08 -12.53
CA ILE A 805 15.90 -32.78 -13.41
C ILE A 805 16.25 -31.60 -14.32
N SER A 806 16.85 -30.54 -13.76
CA SER A 806 17.11 -29.29 -14.48
C SER A 806 18.32 -29.35 -15.41
N ALA A 807 19.40 -30.04 -15.06
CA ALA A 807 20.60 -30.10 -15.91
C ALA A 807 20.33 -30.76 -17.28
N PRO A 808 19.59 -31.89 -17.39
CA PRO A 808 19.24 -32.45 -18.70
C PRO A 808 18.27 -31.56 -19.51
N GLN A 809 17.47 -30.72 -18.85
CA GLN A 809 16.53 -29.81 -19.51
C GLN A 809 17.26 -28.66 -20.21
N SER A 810 18.38 -28.16 -19.66
CA SER A 810 19.15 -27.07 -20.30
C SER A 810 19.64 -27.46 -21.71
N VAL A 811 20.07 -28.72 -21.87
CA VAL A 811 20.54 -29.27 -23.15
C VAL A 811 19.39 -29.46 -24.15
N ARG A 812 18.15 -29.69 -23.69
CA ARG A 812 16.99 -29.86 -24.58
C ARG A 812 16.58 -28.56 -25.28
N VAL A 813 16.76 -27.42 -24.62
CA VAL A 813 16.33 -26.10 -25.12
C VAL A 813 17.39 -25.46 -26.05
N LEU A 814 18.65 -25.92 -26.01
CA LEU A 814 19.76 -25.45 -26.88
C LEU A 814 19.86 -23.91 -27.02
N GLY A 815 19.54 -23.19 -25.94
CA GLY A 815 19.61 -21.73 -25.90
C GLY A 815 18.59 -20.98 -26.79
N ARG A 816 17.47 -21.61 -27.19
CA ARG A 816 16.37 -20.97 -27.93
C ARG A 816 15.01 -21.40 -27.41
N ILE A 817 14.04 -20.49 -27.39
CA ILE A 817 12.68 -20.78 -26.91
C ILE A 817 11.73 -20.82 -28.11
N VAL A 818 11.25 -22.01 -28.47
CA VAL A 818 10.42 -22.21 -29.66
C VAL A 818 9.07 -22.84 -29.30
N SER A 819 9.11 -24.00 -28.64
CA SER A 819 7.92 -24.74 -28.23
C SER A 819 7.32 -24.16 -26.95
N LEU A 820 6.03 -24.43 -26.69
CA LEU A 820 5.40 -24.08 -25.41
C LEU A 820 6.15 -24.71 -24.22
N THR A 821 6.59 -25.96 -24.36
CA THR A 821 7.40 -26.63 -23.33
C THR A 821 8.71 -25.90 -23.08
N ASP A 822 9.34 -25.32 -24.11
CA ASP A 822 10.59 -24.57 -23.96
C ASP A 822 10.39 -23.32 -23.08
N TYR A 823 9.23 -22.65 -23.17
CA TYR A 823 8.93 -21.52 -22.28
C TYR A 823 8.86 -21.97 -20.81
N GLU A 824 8.22 -23.10 -20.55
CA GLU A 824 8.12 -23.62 -19.18
C GLU A 824 9.46 -24.14 -18.67
N ASP A 825 10.23 -24.84 -19.50
CA ASP A 825 11.54 -25.40 -19.15
C ASP A 825 12.55 -24.26 -18.91
N PHE A 826 12.58 -23.24 -19.77
CA PHE A 826 13.39 -22.05 -19.57
C PHE A 826 13.00 -21.32 -18.28
N ALA A 827 11.70 -21.10 -18.05
CA ALA A 827 11.22 -20.43 -16.86
C ALA A 827 11.52 -21.23 -15.58
N ARG A 828 11.37 -22.56 -15.58
CA ARG A 828 11.74 -23.42 -14.45
C ARG A 828 13.26 -23.46 -14.21
N GLY A 829 14.06 -23.22 -15.25
CA GLY A 829 15.51 -23.01 -15.16
C GLY A 829 15.90 -21.64 -14.58
N PHE A 830 15.02 -20.65 -14.65
CA PHE A 830 15.29 -19.30 -14.18
C PHE A 830 15.28 -19.20 -12.64
N ALA A 831 16.28 -18.53 -12.06
CA ALA A 831 16.38 -18.41 -10.62
C ALA A 831 15.20 -17.66 -9.98
N GLY A 832 14.79 -18.10 -8.80
CA GLY A 832 13.61 -17.60 -8.11
C GLY A 832 12.30 -18.28 -8.55
N ILE A 833 12.24 -18.90 -9.73
CA ILE A 833 11.06 -19.60 -10.23
C ILE A 833 11.07 -21.07 -9.76
N GLY A 834 9.95 -21.51 -9.18
CA GLY A 834 9.74 -22.89 -8.78
C GLY A 834 8.86 -23.66 -9.76
N LYS A 835 7.80 -23.02 -10.24
CA LYS A 835 6.80 -23.65 -11.13
C LYS A 835 6.50 -22.71 -12.28
N ALA A 836 6.31 -23.28 -13.48
CA ALA A 836 5.90 -22.53 -14.65
C ALA A 836 4.91 -23.33 -15.48
N ARG A 837 3.89 -22.64 -16.02
CA ARG A 837 2.88 -23.20 -16.91
C ARG A 837 2.57 -22.22 -18.01
N VAL A 838 2.62 -22.67 -19.25
CA VAL A 838 2.35 -21.83 -20.40
C VAL A 838 0.99 -22.16 -21.02
N ALA A 839 0.34 -21.16 -21.59
CA ALA A 839 -0.86 -21.30 -22.40
C ALA A 839 -0.76 -20.44 -23.66
N ALA A 840 -1.14 -21.01 -24.80
CA ALA A 840 -1.39 -20.25 -26.02
C ALA A 840 -2.82 -19.72 -25.99
N LEU A 841 -2.97 -18.40 -25.92
CA LEU A 841 -4.25 -17.71 -25.81
C LEU A 841 -4.58 -16.92 -27.08
N ARG A 842 -5.84 -16.55 -27.23
CA ARG A 842 -6.34 -15.75 -28.34
C ARG A 842 -6.91 -14.43 -27.82
N LEU A 843 -6.27 -13.31 -28.17
CA LEU A 843 -6.78 -11.96 -27.90
C LEU A 843 -7.31 -11.36 -29.20
N GLY A 844 -8.64 -11.41 -29.39
CA GLY A 844 -9.28 -11.07 -30.66
C GLY A 844 -8.78 -11.98 -31.80
N ARG A 845 -8.11 -11.40 -32.81
CA ARG A 845 -7.52 -12.15 -33.94
C ARG A 845 -6.04 -12.54 -33.73
N ARG A 846 -5.40 -12.12 -32.64
CA ARG A 846 -3.98 -12.38 -32.37
C ARG A 846 -3.81 -13.58 -31.44
N GLN A 847 -2.85 -14.44 -31.74
CA GLN A 847 -2.34 -15.43 -30.79
C GLN A 847 -1.29 -14.79 -29.87
N VAL A 848 -1.35 -15.14 -28.60
CA VAL A 848 -0.41 -14.66 -27.58
C VAL A 848 0.01 -15.84 -26.70
N VAL A 849 1.21 -15.77 -26.14
CA VAL A 849 1.73 -16.73 -25.18
C VAL A 849 1.56 -16.12 -23.80
N HIS A 850 0.92 -16.85 -22.88
CA HIS A 850 0.83 -16.46 -21.47
C HIS A 850 1.58 -17.48 -20.62
N LEU A 851 2.52 -17.01 -19.84
CA LEU A 851 3.34 -17.80 -18.93
C LEU A 851 2.97 -17.44 -17.49
N SER A 852 2.35 -18.38 -16.78
CA SER A 852 2.08 -18.27 -15.35
C SER A 852 3.23 -18.89 -14.56
N VAL A 853 3.76 -18.17 -13.57
CA VAL A 853 4.89 -18.62 -12.76
C VAL A 853 4.59 -18.53 -11.26
N ALA A 854 5.18 -19.46 -10.50
CA ALA A 854 5.14 -19.47 -9.04
C ALA A 854 6.58 -19.43 -8.49
N PRO A 855 6.81 -18.79 -7.33
CA PRO A 855 8.13 -18.68 -6.71
C PRO A 855 8.72 -20.04 -6.32
N ARG A 856 10.00 -20.08 -5.96
CA ARG A 856 10.64 -21.34 -5.55
C ARG A 856 10.06 -21.89 -4.24
N LEU A 857 9.73 -20.99 -3.32
CA LEU A 857 9.09 -21.28 -2.04
C LEU A 857 7.60 -20.96 -2.12
N GLU A 858 6.81 -21.54 -1.22
CA GLU A 858 5.38 -21.25 -1.17
C GLU A 858 5.12 -19.74 -1.00
N GLY A 859 4.29 -19.19 -1.89
CA GLY A 859 4.01 -17.77 -1.95
C GLY A 859 3.53 -17.37 -3.35
N VAL A 860 3.30 -16.08 -3.56
CA VAL A 860 2.93 -15.50 -4.85
C VAL A 860 3.86 -14.31 -5.10
N PHE A 861 4.35 -14.17 -6.34
CA PHE A 861 5.12 -12.98 -6.73
C PHE A 861 4.21 -11.75 -6.73
N ASP A 862 4.76 -10.62 -6.29
CA ASP A 862 4.20 -9.31 -6.62
C ASP A 862 4.31 -9.10 -8.16
N PRO A 863 3.27 -8.65 -8.88
CA PRO A 863 3.39 -8.39 -10.31
C PRO A 863 4.50 -7.40 -10.71
N ALA A 864 4.92 -6.53 -9.79
CA ALA A 864 6.03 -5.61 -9.99
C ALA A 864 7.41 -6.20 -9.63
N ASP A 865 7.47 -7.46 -9.18
CA ASP A 865 8.71 -8.14 -8.79
C ASP A 865 9.73 -8.13 -9.94
N SER A 866 10.96 -7.72 -9.63
CA SER A 866 12.05 -7.66 -10.60
C SER A 866 12.34 -9.00 -11.26
N THR A 867 12.11 -10.12 -10.56
CA THR A 867 12.31 -11.48 -11.07
C THR A 867 11.42 -11.75 -12.28
N LEU A 868 10.16 -11.30 -12.25
CA LEU A 868 9.22 -11.47 -13.37
C LEU A 868 9.66 -10.65 -14.60
N ARG A 869 10.13 -9.41 -14.36
CA ARG A 869 10.66 -8.55 -15.42
C ARG A 869 11.93 -9.13 -16.05
N SER A 870 12.89 -9.54 -15.22
CA SER A 870 14.13 -10.16 -15.67
C SER A 870 13.88 -11.47 -16.43
N LEU A 871 12.90 -12.27 -15.98
CA LEU A 871 12.47 -13.48 -16.70
C LEU A 871 11.91 -13.12 -18.08
N ALA A 872 11.01 -12.14 -18.17
CA ALA A 872 10.43 -11.72 -19.43
C ALA A 872 11.50 -11.19 -20.40
N GLU A 873 12.46 -10.38 -19.92
CA GLU A 873 13.57 -9.84 -20.71
C GLU A 873 14.59 -10.93 -21.13
N ALA A 874 14.79 -11.96 -20.32
CA ALA A 874 15.62 -13.11 -20.68
C ALA A 874 14.95 -13.96 -21.76
N ILE A 875 13.65 -14.24 -21.59
CA ILE A 875 12.85 -14.95 -22.58
C ILE A 875 12.80 -14.18 -23.91
N GLU A 876 12.66 -12.84 -23.88
CA GLU A 876 12.60 -12.01 -25.11
C GLU A 876 13.87 -12.12 -25.97
N ARG A 877 15.04 -12.29 -25.35
CA ARG A 877 16.32 -12.47 -26.08
C ARG A 877 16.46 -13.83 -26.74
N ARG A 878 15.68 -14.83 -26.32
CA ARG A 878 15.81 -16.23 -26.75
C ARG A 878 14.64 -16.71 -27.60
N ARG A 879 13.51 -16.00 -27.61
CA ARG A 879 12.29 -16.34 -28.35
C ARG A 879 12.15 -15.58 -29.67
N ASP A 880 11.15 -15.96 -30.46
CA ASP A 880 10.68 -15.17 -31.62
C ASP A 880 9.92 -13.90 -31.17
N PRO A 881 10.42 -12.68 -31.50
CA PRO A 881 9.78 -11.42 -31.11
C PRO A 881 8.40 -11.18 -31.73
N SER A 882 8.05 -11.90 -32.79
CA SER A 882 6.77 -11.73 -33.50
C SER A 882 5.57 -12.23 -32.68
N GLN A 883 5.78 -13.18 -31.77
CA GLN A 883 4.74 -13.62 -30.83
C GLN A 883 4.69 -12.64 -29.65
N ARG A 884 3.51 -12.38 -29.08
CA ARG A 884 3.42 -11.54 -27.88
C ARG A 884 3.42 -12.42 -26.63
N LEU A 885 4.32 -12.14 -25.69
CA LEU A 885 4.42 -12.83 -24.41
C LEU A 885 3.81 -12.00 -23.27
N PHE A 886 3.08 -12.65 -22.38
CA PHE A 886 2.66 -12.14 -21.09
C PHE A 886 3.21 -13.06 -20.00
N VAL A 887 3.97 -12.52 -19.06
CA VAL A 887 4.43 -13.25 -17.87
C VAL A 887 3.65 -12.71 -16.67
N ALA A 888 3.07 -13.59 -15.87
CA ALA A 888 2.28 -13.20 -14.70
C ALA A 888 2.45 -14.19 -13.54
N PRO A 889 2.28 -13.74 -12.28
CA PRO A 889 2.18 -14.66 -11.15
C PRO A 889 0.98 -15.62 -11.33
N HIS A 890 1.08 -16.80 -10.74
CA HIS A 890 -0.03 -17.74 -10.67
C HIS A 890 -1.13 -17.25 -9.73
N ARG A 891 -2.32 -17.86 -9.85
CA ARG A 891 -3.41 -17.65 -8.89
C ARG A 891 -3.41 -18.75 -7.84
N GLN A 892 -3.10 -18.40 -6.59
CA GLN A 892 -3.14 -19.34 -5.47
C GLN A 892 -4.59 -19.67 -5.10
N ARG A 893 -4.88 -20.97 -4.92
CA ARG A 893 -6.18 -21.48 -4.47
C ARG A 893 -5.97 -22.58 -3.43
N TYR A 894 -6.91 -22.68 -2.49
CA TYR A 894 -6.89 -23.68 -1.44
C TYR A 894 -8.11 -24.59 -1.52
N PHE A 895 -7.97 -25.83 -1.06
CA PHE A 895 -9.05 -26.80 -0.99
C PHE A 895 -9.12 -27.46 0.39
N GLN A 896 -10.28 -28.04 0.69
CA GLN A 896 -10.57 -28.71 1.95
C GLN A 896 -10.99 -30.16 1.74
N ILE A 897 -10.65 -30.98 2.73
CA ILE A 897 -10.85 -32.42 2.79
C ILE A 897 -11.56 -32.76 4.09
N ALA A 898 -12.62 -33.57 4.02
CA ALA A 898 -13.15 -34.28 5.18
C ALA A 898 -13.14 -35.79 4.90
N ALA A 899 -12.63 -36.60 5.82
CA ALA A 899 -12.56 -38.05 5.65
C ALA A 899 -12.71 -38.81 6.99
N LYS A 900 -13.26 -40.02 6.90
CA LYS A 900 -13.22 -41.04 7.94
C LYS A 900 -12.14 -42.08 7.64
N LEU A 901 -11.44 -42.50 8.68
CA LEU A 901 -10.33 -43.45 8.59
C LEU A 901 -10.52 -44.55 9.62
N ALA A 902 -10.50 -45.80 9.16
CA ALA A 902 -10.34 -46.93 10.06
C ALA A 902 -8.86 -47.24 10.23
N TYR A 903 -8.39 -47.36 11.47
CA TYR A 903 -6.98 -47.64 11.77
C TYR A 903 -6.80 -48.96 12.52
N ASP A 904 -5.62 -49.56 12.34
CA ASP A 904 -5.19 -50.78 13.04
C ASP A 904 -4.95 -50.47 14.53
N ARG A 905 -5.66 -51.18 15.41
CA ARG A 905 -5.58 -51.07 16.87
C ARG A 905 -4.18 -51.22 17.47
N ARG A 906 -3.20 -51.75 16.72
CA ARG A 906 -1.79 -51.82 17.13
C ARG A 906 -1.11 -50.45 17.13
N TYR A 907 -1.64 -49.49 16.39
CA TYR A 907 -1.18 -48.10 16.32
C TYR A 907 -2.03 -47.20 17.23
N ARG A 908 -1.49 -46.05 17.65
CA ARG A 908 -2.26 -45.02 18.34
C ARG A 908 -3.00 -44.15 17.32
N ALA A 909 -4.25 -43.81 17.59
CA ALA A 909 -5.07 -42.98 16.72
C ALA A 909 -4.40 -41.63 16.38
N GLU A 910 -3.78 -40.99 17.37
CA GLU A 910 -3.11 -39.70 17.21
C GLU A 910 -1.91 -39.78 16.26
N ASP A 911 -1.11 -40.86 16.35
CA ASP A 911 0.05 -41.07 15.48
C ASP A 911 -0.40 -41.31 14.02
N VAL A 912 -1.46 -42.11 13.82
CA VAL A 912 -2.01 -42.36 12.48
C VAL A 912 -2.61 -41.08 11.90
N ARG A 913 -3.38 -40.33 12.70
CA ARG A 913 -3.94 -39.02 12.30
C ARG A 913 -2.83 -38.08 11.84
N ALA A 914 -1.80 -37.90 12.66
CA ALA A 914 -0.68 -37.01 12.36
C ALA A 914 0.09 -37.47 11.12
N ALA A 915 0.30 -38.78 10.96
CA ALA A 915 0.97 -39.33 9.77
C ALA A 915 0.16 -39.13 8.48
N VAL A 916 -1.18 -39.27 8.55
CA VAL A 916 -2.07 -39.00 7.40
C VAL A 916 -2.10 -37.52 7.06
N GLU A 917 -2.24 -36.65 8.06
CA GLU A 917 -2.18 -35.20 7.85
C GLU A 917 -0.85 -34.78 7.22
N ALA A 918 0.27 -35.32 7.72
CA ALA A 918 1.59 -35.08 7.16
C ALA A 918 1.72 -35.57 5.71
N GLU A 919 1.22 -36.77 5.36
CA GLU A 919 1.27 -37.26 3.97
C GLU A 919 0.37 -36.44 3.03
N LEU A 920 -0.81 -36.01 3.49
CA LEU A 920 -1.70 -35.14 2.73
C LEU A 920 -1.07 -33.77 2.48
N LEU A 921 -0.50 -33.15 3.51
CA LEU A 921 0.20 -31.87 3.38
C LEU A 921 1.47 -31.99 2.54
N ARG A 922 2.20 -33.10 2.63
CA ARG A 922 3.38 -33.36 1.80
C ARG A 922 2.99 -33.48 0.32
N ARG A 923 2.00 -34.32 0.01
CA ARG A 923 1.65 -34.68 -1.38
C ARG A 923 0.75 -33.65 -2.07
N PHE A 924 -0.05 -32.92 -1.31
CA PHE A 924 -0.95 -31.89 -1.82
C PHE A 924 -0.58 -30.47 -1.38
N GLY A 925 0.54 -30.29 -0.70
CA GLY A 925 1.13 -28.99 -0.42
C GLY A 925 1.85 -28.38 -1.62
N TYR A 926 2.48 -27.24 -1.39
CA TYR A 926 3.11 -26.45 -2.45
C TYR A 926 4.12 -27.24 -3.27
N ASP A 927 5.05 -27.96 -2.64
CA ASP A 927 6.22 -28.53 -3.32
C ASP A 927 5.86 -29.54 -4.43
N GLU A 928 4.96 -30.49 -4.14
CA GLU A 928 4.58 -31.59 -5.05
C GLU A 928 3.52 -31.19 -6.10
N ARG A 929 2.76 -30.11 -5.86
CA ARG A 929 1.65 -29.72 -6.73
C ARG A 929 2.11 -28.93 -7.95
N ALA A 930 1.52 -29.19 -9.12
CA ALA A 930 1.81 -28.45 -10.35
C ALA A 930 0.73 -27.39 -10.65
N LEU A 931 1.11 -26.34 -11.39
CA LEU A 931 0.16 -25.36 -11.91
C LEU A 931 -0.83 -25.99 -12.90
N ALA A 932 -2.09 -25.54 -12.87
CA ALA A 932 -3.18 -26.07 -13.69
C ALA A 932 -3.35 -27.60 -13.60
N SER A 933 -2.98 -28.21 -12.47
CA SER A 933 -3.20 -29.64 -12.21
C SER A 933 -4.48 -29.85 -11.41
N ALA A 934 -5.34 -30.76 -11.88
CA ALA A 934 -6.51 -31.16 -11.13
C ALA A 934 -6.13 -32.02 -9.90
N ILE A 935 -7.09 -32.25 -9.02
CA ILE A 935 -7.01 -33.17 -7.89
C ILE A 935 -8.20 -34.11 -7.97
N SER A 936 -7.98 -35.41 -7.83
CA SER A 936 -9.07 -36.38 -7.75
C SER A 936 -9.28 -36.90 -6.33
N ALA A 937 -10.52 -37.26 -6.01
CA ALA A 937 -10.86 -37.98 -4.79
C ALA A 937 -10.02 -39.26 -4.64
N ALA A 938 -9.81 -39.99 -5.74
CA ALA A 938 -9.02 -41.23 -5.75
C ALA A 938 -7.56 -41.01 -5.36
N GLU A 939 -6.93 -39.91 -5.80
CA GLU A 939 -5.56 -39.56 -5.39
C GLU A 939 -5.46 -39.29 -3.89
N ILE A 940 -6.44 -38.59 -3.32
CA ILE A 940 -6.50 -38.28 -1.88
C ILE A 940 -6.70 -39.58 -1.09
N THR A 941 -7.67 -40.40 -1.48
CA THR A 941 -7.92 -41.72 -0.87
C THR A 941 -6.68 -42.60 -0.92
N ALA A 942 -5.98 -42.68 -2.07
CA ALA A 942 -4.77 -43.48 -2.22
C ALA A 942 -3.59 -42.94 -1.40
N ALA A 943 -3.48 -41.62 -1.21
CA ALA A 943 -2.46 -41.02 -0.34
C ALA A 943 -2.70 -41.43 1.12
N MET A 944 -3.95 -41.33 1.60
CA MET A 944 -4.32 -41.75 2.95
C MET A 944 -4.09 -43.26 3.17
N GLN A 945 -4.45 -44.11 2.21
CA GLN A 945 -4.31 -45.57 2.33
C GLN A 945 -2.86 -46.07 2.33
N ARG A 946 -1.90 -45.27 1.83
CA ARG A 946 -0.48 -45.67 1.87
C ARG A 946 0.16 -45.50 3.24
N VAL A 947 -0.48 -44.77 4.15
CA VAL A 947 0.07 -44.52 5.48
C VAL A 947 -0.02 -45.81 6.32
N PRO A 948 1.11 -46.31 6.86
CA PRO A 948 1.10 -47.48 7.73
C PRO A 948 0.13 -47.30 8.90
N GLY A 949 -0.76 -48.28 9.10
CA GLY A 949 -1.79 -48.26 10.14
C GLY A 949 -3.18 -47.86 9.66
N VAL A 950 -3.34 -47.34 8.44
CA VAL A 950 -4.66 -47.12 7.82
C VAL A 950 -5.16 -48.42 7.17
N ILE A 951 -6.37 -48.85 7.54
CA ILE A 951 -7.02 -50.07 7.00
C ILE A 951 -7.94 -49.71 5.84
N TYR A 952 -8.80 -48.70 6.02
CA TYR A 952 -9.55 -48.09 4.93
C TYR A 952 -9.72 -46.59 5.17
N SER A 953 -10.05 -45.88 4.09
CA SER A 953 -10.39 -44.47 4.11
C SER A 953 -11.68 -44.23 3.32
N ASP A 954 -12.54 -43.39 3.88
CA ASP A 954 -13.79 -42.93 3.30
C ASP A 954 -13.74 -41.40 3.21
N LEU A 955 -13.77 -40.87 1.98
CA LEU A 955 -13.64 -39.43 1.73
C LEU A 955 -15.05 -38.83 1.69
N ASP A 956 -15.39 -38.03 2.70
CA ASP A 956 -16.70 -37.39 2.82
C ASP A 956 -16.77 -36.08 1.99
N GLN A 957 -15.66 -35.34 1.88
CA GLN A 957 -15.63 -34.03 1.23
C GLN A 957 -14.33 -33.76 0.48
N LEU A 958 -14.48 -33.16 -0.72
CA LEU A 958 -13.44 -32.48 -1.49
C LEU A 958 -14.05 -31.22 -2.12
N SER A 959 -13.73 -30.04 -1.59
CA SER A 959 -14.26 -28.74 -2.10
C SER A 959 -13.25 -27.60 -1.94
N HIS A 960 -13.48 -26.45 -2.61
CA HIS A 960 -12.63 -25.28 -2.37
C HIS A 960 -12.76 -24.80 -0.93
N PHE A 961 -11.67 -24.27 -0.37
CA PHE A 961 -11.67 -23.72 0.98
C PHE A 961 -12.40 -22.36 0.99
N GLY A 962 -13.29 -22.13 1.97
CA GLY A 962 -13.97 -20.85 2.18
C GLY A 962 -15.27 -20.60 1.38
N THR A 963 -15.78 -21.58 0.62
CA THR A 963 -17.12 -21.49 0.02
C THR A 963 -18.20 -21.74 1.08
N SER A 964 -18.98 -20.71 1.44
CA SER A 964 -20.06 -20.74 2.44
C SER A 964 -21.35 -21.42 1.96
N GLU A 965 -21.39 -21.96 0.75
CA GLU A 965 -22.56 -22.68 0.27
C GLU A 965 -22.55 -24.12 0.78
N ALA A 966 -23.61 -24.48 1.50
CA ALA A 966 -24.03 -25.86 1.67
C ALA A 966 -24.42 -26.42 0.29
N ALA A 967 -23.42 -26.80 -0.51
CA ALA A 967 -23.60 -27.52 -1.76
C ALA A 967 -23.63 -29.05 -1.48
N PRO A 968 -24.34 -29.84 -2.31
CA PRO A 968 -25.08 -31.04 -1.92
C PRO A 968 -24.19 -32.25 -1.57
N ALA A 969 -24.84 -33.27 -1.01
CA ALA A 969 -24.30 -34.55 -0.50
C ALA A 969 -23.53 -35.45 -1.52
N THR A 970 -23.02 -34.91 -2.62
CA THR A 970 -22.25 -35.64 -3.64
C THR A 970 -20.80 -35.17 -3.65
N LEU A 971 -19.90 -36.07 -3.29
CA LEU A 971 -18.45 -35.90 -3.33
C LEU A 971 -17.98 -35.43 -4.72
N THR A 972 -17.21 -34.34 -4.77
CA THR A 972 -16.53 -33.92 -6.00
C THR A 972 -15.49 -34.98 -6.38
N SER A 973 -15.68 -35.69 -7.49
CA SER A 973 -14.75 -36.74 -7.93
C SER A 973 -13.41 -36.16 -8.42
N VAL A 974 -13.45 -35.00 -9.08
CA VAL A 974 -12.29 -34.27 -9.61
C VAL A 974 -12.49 -32.77 -9.43
N MET A 975 -11.56 -32.12 -8.74
CA MET A 975 -11.47 -30.67 -8.61
C MET A 975 -10.47 -30.13 -9.62
N SER A 976 -10.92 -29.30 -10.55
CA SER A 976 -10.05 -28.72 -11.57
C SER A 976 -9.32 -27.47 -11.06
N ALA A 977 -8.03 -27.36 -11.35
CA ALA A 977 -7.31 -26.08 -11.32
C ALA A 977 -7.41 -25.42 -12.70
N GLY A 978 -7.85 -24.16 -12.76
CA GLY A 978 -7.95 -23.44 -14.03
C GLY A 978 -6.60 -23.29 -14.73
N ALA A 979 -6.56 -23.60 -16.03
CA ALA A 979 -5.48 -23.12 -16.90
C ALA A 979 -5.66 -21.62 -17.18
N ALA A 980 -4.58 -20.95 -17.57
CA ALA A 980 -4.66 -19.54 -17.96
C ALA A 980 -5.68 -19.35 -19.09
N ARG A 981 -6.49 -18.30 -19.01
CA ARG A 981 -7.61 -18.05 -19.94
C ARG A 981 -7.96 -16.57 -20.06
N VAL A 982 -8.58 -16.21 -21.18
CA VAL A 982 -9.10 -14.86 -21.40
C VAL A 982 -10.48 -14.76 -20.76
N VAL A 983 -10.69 -13.75 -19.92
CA VAL A 983 -11.93 -13.58 -19.14
C VAL A 983 -12.94 -12.68 -19.85
N ASP A 984 -12.45 -11.63 -20.50
CA ASP A 984 -13.26 -10.65 -21.24
C ASP A 984 -12.74 -10.55 -22.69
N ALA A 985 -13.63 -10.58 -23.68
CA ALA A 985 -13.26 -10.50 -25.09
C ALA A 985 -13.22 -9.05 -25.62
N GLU A 986 -13.91 -8.12 -24.97
CA GLU A 986 -14.02 -6.71 -25.36
C GLU A 986 -12.92 -5.86 -24.70
N ALA A 987 -12.51 -6.19 -23.47
CA ALA A 987 -11.38 -5.60 -22.76
C ALA A 987 -10.47 -6.70 -22.16
N PRO A 988 -9.55 -7.29 -22.96
CA PRO A 988 -8.94 -8.56 -22.63
C PRO A 988 -8.06 -8.57 -21.39
N THR A 989 -8.64 -9.02 -20.28
CA THR A 989 -7.92 -9.45 -19.07
C THR A 989 -7.68 -10.95 -19.11
N ILE A 990 -6.46 -11.38 -18.77
CA ILE A 990 -6.05 -12.79 -18.72
C ILE A 990 -6.05 -13.24 -17.25
N ASP A 991 -6.82 -14.27 -16.93
CA ASP A 991 -6.68 -15.03 -15.68
C ASP A 991 -5.47 -15.96 -15.82
N PRO A 992 -4.50 -15.94 -14.89
CA PRO A 992 -3.36 -16.85 -14.92
C PRO A 992 -3.74 -18.27 -14.46
N ALA A 993 -2.85 -19.23 -14.67
CA ALA A 993 -3.03 -20.60 -14.21
C ALA A 993 -3.14 -20.68 -12.67
N GLU A 994 -4.03 -21.54 -12.19
CA GLU A 994 -4.28 -21.74 -10.77
C GLU A 994 -3.33 -22.80 -10.17
N LEU A 995 -2.90 -22.58 -8.93
CA LEU A 995 -2.25 -23.58 -8.08
C LEU A 995 -3.21 -23.99 -6.97
N LEU A 996 -3.63 -25.26 -6.94
CA LEU A 996 -4.45 -25.82 -5.87
C LEU A 996 -3.58 -26.57 -4.86
N VAL A 997 -3.59 -26.11 -3.60
CA VAL A 997 -2.86 -26.75 -2.49
C VAL A 997 -3.75 -26.96 -1.25
N ALA A 998 -3.40 -27.97 -0.45
CA ALA A 998 -4.00 -28.23 0.85
C ALA A 998 -3.36 -27.34 1.92
N ILE A 999 -4.14 -27.00 2.95
CA ILE A 999 -3.67 -26.29 4.15
C ILE A 999 -4.12 -27.05 5.40
N PRO A 1000 -3.40 -26.95 6.54
CA PRO A 1000 -3.74 -27.71 7.75
C PRO A 1000 -5.19 -27.48 8.21
N THR A 1001 -5.65 -26.23 8.22
CA THR A 1001 -7.03 -25.87 8.60
C THR A 1001 -8.08 -26.40 7.64
N GLY A 1002 -7.70 -26.87 6.46
CA GLY A 1002 -8.57 -27.47 5.46
C GLY A 1002 -8.70 -28.99 5.59
N ILE A 1003 -8.04 -29.65 6.54
CA ILE A 1003 -8.06 -31.11 6.69
C ILE A 1003 -8.86 -31.51 7.94
N ALA A 1004 -9.96 -32.21 7.75
CA ALA A 1004 -10.80 -32.75 8.81
C ALA A 1004 -10.82 -34.28 8.77
N LEU A 1005 -10.18 -34.94 9.75
CA LEU A 1005 -10.10 -36.39 9.84
C LEU A 1005 -10.90 -36.92 11.03
N THR A 1006 -11.73 -37.94 10.82
CA THR A 1006 -12.37 -38.71 11.89
C THR A 1006 -11.78 -40.11 11.91
N LEU A 1007 -11.37 -40.62 13.07
CA LEU A 1007 -10.75 -41.93 13.19
C LEU A 1007 -11.66 -42.88 13.95
N GLU A 1008 -11.79 -44.10 13.46
CA GLU A 1008 -12.46 -45.22 14.11
C GLU A 1008 -11.55 -46.45 14.15
N ILE A 1009 -11.72 -47.31 15.16
CA ILE A 1009 -10.97 -48.56 15.23
C ILE A 1009 -11.62 -49.52 14.24
N ALA A 1010 -10.81 -50.18 13.39
CA ALA A 1010 -11.36 -51.23 12.54
C ALA A 1010 -11.84 -52.42 13.41
N ASP A 1011 -13.13 -52.71 13.36
CA ASP A 1011 -13.68 -53.96 13.89
C ASP A 1011 -13.17 -55.13 13.03
N ALA A 1012 -12.70 -56.17 13.72
CA ALA A 1012 -11.91 -57.28 13.16
C ALA A 1012 -12.63 -58.09 12.07
#